data_AF-A0A395HT73-F1
#
_entry.id   AF-A0A395HT73-F1
#
_cell.length_a   1.000
_cell.length_b   1.000
_cell.length_c   1.000
_cell.angle_alpha   90.00
_cell.angle_beta   90.00
_cell.angle_gamma   90.00
#
_symmetry.space_group_name_H-M   'P 1'
#
loop_
_entity.id
_entity.type
_entity.pdbx_description
1 polymer ?
#
loop_
_entity_poly.entity_id
_entity_poly.type
_entity_poly.pdbx_seq_one_letter_code
_entity_poly.pdbx_strand_id
1 'polypeptide(L)'
;MKSALAQGEKGYDHNNLRHVVITASCFALVISTVAVALRLWCRRITRTKVFLDDYLIIVALVFEYGITIAGVVLLYNGLGTHIIYLSPEQLVVYMKTLATGAFLYPLCITFVKLSILALYKRIFSIRPMMLASNAVGCIVILWCFGVCLIGAVTCIPFKKLWEPTLPGGCINLAQFYYGLQIPNILTDAIILVLPMKAVWNLQVPRSQKVMLSGIFLIGITTLAFDIVRLVVMIQLSEAGSDITYNQVPASVWTCIEPMMGITAACLSNMRPIFTMLPRPAWRQNLSWRKNAVSLPSSDRSKSMEQKQDIQSTTVSDSSTVTLADYLFTRLQQLGVKSIFGVPGDFNLRLLDYVEPSGLHWVGTCNELNAAYAADGYARLAGLSAIITTFGVGELSAINGIAGAYAERAPVVHIVGTPPRSSQESRALVHHTFADGEYRRFAAMHAHVTIAQTNLYDPRTVPDQIDSVLQQALLHNRPIYIEIPDDMPGVLVSAANLTTTTIKRPAAPTTESESSVLTRVADRIYTAKQPLILVDGESRAMGIVDDVQTLVRETSWPTFTTVSGKGLVDEHEPNVYGNYAGRLGDPNYKTYFDESDLILEIGQHHTDTNTLIFQTIPERATSITFTDTAVRIGDDTYRDLSPAFVTRLVHTLDFARIPKPANPPSRTEVPAQTLSPTGRITQKDFYRRVNSLLRPGDVVLTETGTASYGGRDFKLPRGTRLFGAITWLSIGYMLPATLGAGLAQRERNPDTPTRAVLFIGDGSLQMTVQEISTMIKEKLDVVIFLINNEGYTIERAIHGRKQSYNDVTRWRHHLTADFFGAEDGHGAKNSFTANNWAELDEVLQREEIQNGKGLRWVEVFMEKEDVEGLLKVILDKQIAAEKA
;
A
#
# COMPACT_ATOMS: atom_id res chain seq x y z
N MET A 1 -24.59 -20.43 47.12
CA MET A 1 -24.60 -20.82 45.69
C MET A 1 -24.50 -19.58 44.77
N LYS A 2 -23.53 -18.69 45.05
CA LYS A 2 -23.25 -17.46 44.28
C LYS A 2 -21.74 -17.31 43.98
N SER A 3 -20.94 -18.36 44.17
CA SER A 3 -19.48 -18.32 44.05
C SER A 3 -18.90 -19.40 43.12
N ALA A 4 -19.70 -19.94 42.21
CA ALA A 4 -19.27 -21.00 41.29
C ALA A 4 -19.41 -20.65 39.79
N LEU A 5 -19.79 -19.41 39.44
CA LEU A 5 -19.91 -18.98 38.03
C LEU A 5 -18.78 -18.02 37.58
N ALA A 6 -17.75 -17.81 38.40
CA ALA A 6 -16.63 -16.92 38.09
C ALA A 6 -15.46 -17.62 37.35
N GLN A 7 -15.67 -18.81 36.79
CA GLN A 7 -14.63 -19.53 36.05
C GLN A 7 -15.18 -20.05 34.71
N GLY A 8 -14.85 -19.33 33.64
CA GLY A 8 -14.90 -19.83 32.27
C GLY A 8 -15.91 -19.16 31.34
N GLU A 9 -15.75 -17.87 31.03
CA GLU A 9 -16.44 -17.26 29.88
C GLU A 9 -15.42 -16.74 28.86
N LYS A 10 -15.04 -17.61 27.92
CA LYS A 10 -14.68 -17.16 26.56
C LYS A 10 -16.01 -16.89 25.84
N GLY A 11 -16.61 -15.73 26.06
CA GLY A 11 -17.90 -15.37 25.47
C GLY A 11 -17.95 -13.88 25.18
N TYR A 12 -18.25 -13.54 23.92
CA TYR A 12 -18.33 -12.19 23.39
C TYR A 12 -19.12 -11.24 24.31
N ASP A 13 -18.66 -9.98 24.42
CA ASP A 13 -19.39 -8.90 25.09
C ASP A 13 -20.86 -8.88 24.61
N HIS A 14 -21.79 -8.85 25.56
CA HIS A 14 -23.23 -8.86 25.33
C HIS A 14 -23.67 -7.76 24.34
N ASN A 15 -22.99 -6.60 24.36
CA ASN A 15 -23.24 -5.53 23.41
C ASN A 15 -22.80 -5.92 21.98
N ASN A 16 -21.64 -6.56 21.84
CA ASN A 16 -21.10 -6.97 20.55
C ASN A 16 -22.02 -7.97 19.82
N LEU A 17 -22.61 -8.94 20.53
CA LEU A 17 -23.50 -9.94 19.90
C LEU A 17 -24.78 -9.32 19.33
N ARG A 18 -25.38 -8.35 20.03
CA ARG A 18 -26.58 -7.65 19.55
C ARG A 18 -26.27 -6.76 18.35
N HIS A 19 -25.13 -6.07 18.36
CA HIS A 19 -24.67 -5.26 17.23
C HIS A 19 -24.45 -6.09 15.96
N VAL A 20 -23.93 -7.32 16.07
CA VAL A 20 -23.74 -8.22 14.93
C VAL A 20 -25.08 -8.59 14.27
N VAL A 21 -26.11 -8.93 15.05
CA VAL A 21 -27.42 -9.29 14.49
C VAL A 21 -28.10 -8.08 13.84
N ILE A 22 -28.04 -6.90 14.46
CA ILE A 22 -28.59 -5.66 13.89
C ILE A 22 -27.91 -5.35 12.55
N THR A 23 -26.58 -5.40 12.53
CA THR A 23 -25.79 -5.12 11.32
C THR A 23 -26.14 -6.10 10.20
N ALA A 24 -26.19 -7.40 10.50
CA ALA A 24 -26.56 -8.43 9.53
C ALA A 24 -27.99 -8.24 9.01
N SER A 25 -28.94 -7.90 9.88
CA SER A 25 -30.35 -7.67 9.53
C SER A 25 -30.52 -6.44 8.63
N CYS A 26 -29.87 -5.32 8.97
CA CYS A 26 -29.88 -4.11 8.14
C CYS A 26 -29.22 -4.35 6.78
N PHE A 27 -28.09 -5.05 6.77
CA PHE A 27 -27.38 -5.39 5.54
C PHE A 27 -28.23 -6.28 4.62
N ALA A 28 -28.80 -7.37 5.16
CA ALA A 28 -29.66 -8.28 4.43
C ALA A 28 -30.89 -7.57 3.83
N LEU A 29 -31.52 -6.69 4.61
CA LEU A 29 -32.67 -5.91 4.18
C LEU A 29 -32.31 -4.96 3.03
N VAL A 30 -31.25 -4.17 3.16
CA VAL A 30 -30.87 -3.17 2.15
C VAL A 30 -30.47 -3.85 0.85
N ILE A 31 -29.61 -4.86 0.90
CA ILE A 31 -29.08 -5.51 -0.30
C ILE A 31 -30.16 -6.26 -1.06
N SER A 32 -31.02 -7.03 -0.39
CA SER A 32 -32.12 -7.76 -1.03
C SER A 32 -33.13 -6.81 -1.68
N THR A 33 -33.46 -5.69 -1.01
CA THR A 33 -34.36 -4.65 -1.53
C THR A 33 -33.78 -3.99 -2.78
N VAL A 34 -32.51 -3.57 -2.72
CA VAL A 34 -31.82 -2.94 -3.85
C VAL A 34 -31.73 -3.91 -5.02
N ALA A 35 -31.40 -5.19 -4.78
CA ALA A 35 -31.30 -6.19 -5.84
C ALA A 35 -32.62 -6.39 -6.61
N VAL A 36 -33.75 -6.48 -5.90
CA VAL A 36 -35.08 -6.61 -6.54
C VAL A 36 -35.48 -5.30 -7.24
N ALA A 37 -35.21 -4.14 -6.64
CA ALA A 37 -35.48 -2.85 -7.25
C ALA A 37 -34.71 -2.66 -8.56
N LEU A 38 -33.42 -2.99 -8.58
CA LEU A 38 -32.58 -2.97 -9.78
C LEU A 38 -33.09 -3.92 -10.86
N ARG A 39 -33.55 -5.12 -10.49
CA ARG A 39 -34.16 -6.08 -11.45
C ARG A 39 -35.42 -5.51 -12.09
N LEU A 40 -36.31 -4.88 -11.32
CA LEU A 40 -37.52 -4.26 -11.85
C LEU A 40 -37.20 -3.01 -12.67
N TRP A 41 -36.17 -2.24 -12.28
CA TRP A 41 -35.71 -1.10 -13.05
C TRP A 41 -35.11 -1.52 -14.40
N CYS A 42 -34.35 -2.62 -14.46
CA CYS A 42 -33.91 -3.22 -15.73
C CYS A 42 -35.08 -3.48 -16.66
N ARG A 43 -36.18 -4.07 -16.16
CA ARG A 43 -37.39 -4.35 -16.95
C ARG A 43 -38.00 -3.09 -17.52
N ARG A 44 -38.04 -2.02 -16.71
CA ARG A 44 -38.55 -0.70 -17.11
C ARG A 44 -37.69 -0.08 -18.20
N ILE A 45 -36.37 -0.14 -18.05
CA ILE A 45 -35.39 0.35 -19.03
C ILE A 45 -35.51 -0.42 -20.35
N THR A 46 -35.59 -1.75 -20.31
CA THR A 46 -35.72 -2.58 -21.52
C THR A 46 -37.13 -2.58 -22.11
N ARG A 47 -38.08 -1.87 -21.51
CA ARG A 47 -39.51 -1.86 -21.87
C ARG A 47 -40.10 -3.27 -22.01
N THR A 48 -39.63 -4.21 -21.19
CA THR A 48 -40.12 -5.58 -21.16
C THR A 48 -41.18 -5.73 -20.10
N LYS A 49 -42.24 -6.50 -20.39
CA LYS A 49 -43.26 -6.86 -19.40
C LYS A 49 -42.64 -7.58 -18.19
N VAL A 50 -43.28 -7.47 -17.03
CA VAL A 50 -42.94 -8.22 -15.82
C VAL A 50 -43.36 -9.67 -16.02
N PHE A 51 -42.48 -10.61 -15.71
CA PHE A 51 -42.71 -12.05 -15.91
C PHE A 51 -42.89 -12.78 -14.57
N LEU A 52 -43.28 -14.05 -14.63
CA LEU A 52 -43.50 -14.89 -13.45
C LEU A 52 -42.29 -14.93 -12.50
N ASP A 53 -41.07 -14.98 -13.03
CA ASP A 53 -39.84 -14.94 -12.24
C ASP A 53 -39.67 -13.64 -11.44
N ASP A 54 -40.19 -12.51 -11.94
CA ASP A 54 -40.14 -11.23 -11.25
C ASP A 54 -41.21 -11.14 -10.14
N TYR A 55 -42.41 -11.72 -10.34
CA TYR A 55 -43.41 -11.81 -9.27
C TYR A 55 -42.96 -12.73 -8.13
N LEU A 56 -42.38 -13.87 -8.46
CA LEU A 56 -41.89 -14.83 -7.46
C LEU A 56 -40.77 -14.23 -6.60
N ILE A 57 -39.85 -13.44 -7.18
CA ILE A 57 -38.79 -12.82 -6.38
C ILE A 57 -39.29 -11.67 -5.50
N ILE A 58 -40.34 -10.95 -5.91
CA ILE A 58 -41.01 -9.96 -5.05
C ILE A 58 -41.65 -10.65 -3.85
N VAL A 59 -42.30 -11.81 -4.05
CA VAL A 59 -42.86 -12.60 -2.95
C VAL A 59 -41.75 -13.09 -2.02
N ALA A 60 -40.61 -13.53 -2.54
CA ALA A 60 -39.45 -13.88 -1.72
C ALA A 60 -38.98 -12.70 -0.85
N LEU A 61 -38.90 -11.49 -1.40
CA LEU A 61 -38.53 -10.27 -0.66
C LEU A 61 -39.49 -9.98 0.50
N VAL A 62 -40.80 -10.23 0.33
CA VAL A 62 -41.79 -10.07 1.42
C VAL A 62 -41.51 -11.05 2.56
N PHE A 63 -41.15 -12.29 2.25
CA PHE A 63 -40.77 -13.26 3.29
C PHE A 63 -39.44 -12.88 3.96
N GLU A 64 -38.48 -12.33 3.22
CA GLU A 64 -37.22 -11.81 3.77
C GLU A 64 -37.45 -10.64 4.74
N TYR A 65 -38.40 -9.75 4.44
CA TYR A 65 -38.83 -8.73 5.39
C TYR A 65 -39.44 -9.35 6.65
N GLY A 66 -40.24 -10.42 6.49
CA GLY A 66 -40.76 -11.18 7.62
C GLY A 66 -39.66 -11.78 8.50
N ILE A 67 -38.61 -12.35 7.89
CA ILE A 67 -37.45 -12.90 8.61
C ILE A 67 -36.71 -11.80 9.38
N THR A 68 -36.49 -10.65 8.73
CA THR A 68 -35.80 -9.50 9.33
C THR A 68 -36.60 -8.95 10.52
N ILE A 69 -37.92 -8.80 10.37
CA ILE A 69 -38.82 -8.34 11.44
C ILE A 69 -38.81 -9.34 12.60
N ALA A 70 -38.86 -10.65 12.33
CA ALA A 70 -38.75 -11.68 13.36
C ALA A 70 -37.41 -11.58 14.11
N GLY A 71 -36.29 -11.32 13.41
CA GLY A 71 -34.98 -11.07 14.01
C GLY A 71 -34.97 -9.87 14.97
N VAL A 72 -35.61 -8.76 14.58
CA VAL A 72 -35.76 -7.57 15.44
C VAL A 72 -36.62 -7.86 16.67
N VAL A 73 -37.71 -8.61 16.51
CA VAL A 73 -38.57 -9.03 17.63
C VAL A 73 -37.79 -9.95 18.58
N LEU A 74 -36.97 -10.88 18.07
CA LEU A 74 -36.10 -11.72 18.89
C LEU A 74 -35.07 -10.88 19.66
N LEU A 75 -34.45 -9.87 19.05
CA LEU A 75 -33.53 -8.94 19.72
C LEU A 75 -34.18 -8.20 20.88
N TYR A 76 -35.41 -7.73 20.69
CA TYR A 76 -36.17 -7.04 21.73
C TYR A 76 -36.57 -7.97 22.89
N ASN A 77 -36.74 -9.26 22.61
CA ASN A 77 -37.13 -10.28 23.58
C ASN A 77 -35.97 -11.17 24.06
N GLY A 78 -34.72 -10.69 23.94
CA GLY A 78 -33.57 -11.29 24.62
C GLY A 78 -32.60 -12.11 23.76
N LEU A 79 -32.64 -12.01 22.43
CA LEU A 79 -31.61 -12.62 21.58
C LEU A 79 -30.23 -12.03 21.90
N GLY A 80 -29.27 -12.92 22.19
CA GLY A 80 -27.93 -12.57 22.66
C GLY A 80 -27.82 -12.35 24.17
N THR A 81 -28.93 -12.45 24.92
CA THR A 81 -28.97 -12.40 26.39
C THR A 81 -29.11 -13.83 26.94
N HIS A 82 -28.40 -14.16 28.02
CA HIS A 82 -28.58 -15.45 28.69
C HIS A 82 -30.01 -15.65 29.19
N ILE A 83 -30.55 -16.85 28.97
CA ILE A 83 -31.96 -17.17 29.23
C ILE A 83 -32.40 -16.89 30.68
N ILE A 84 -31.47 -16.99 31.64
CA ILE A 84 -31.70 -16.77 33.07
C ILE A 84 -32.08 -15.32 33.42
N TYR A 85 -31.78 -14.36 32.54
CA TYR A 85 -32.07 -12.94 32.76
C TYR A 85 -33.39 -12.49 32.13
N LEU A 86 -34.11 -13.38 31.44
CA LEU A 86 -35.34 -13.04 30.74
C LEU A 86 -36.58 -13.38 31.57
N SER A 87 -37.60 -12.52 31.47
CA SER A 87 -38.89 -12.79 32.11
C SER A 87 -39.63 -13.93 31.39
N PRO A 88 -40.50 -14.69 32.08
CA PRO A 88 -41.32 -15.72 31.45
C PRO A 88 -42.15 -15.20 30.27
N GLU A 89 -42.65 -13.96 30.35
CA GLU A 89 -43.43 -13.32 29.29
C GLU A 89 -42.58 -13.06 28.05
N GLN A 90 -41.35 -12.56 28.23
CA GLN A 90 -40.39 -12.35 27.13
C GLN A 90 -40.04 -13.67 26.46
N LEU A 91 -39.82 -14.73 27.24
CA LEU A 91 -39.49 -16.06 26.73
C LEU A 91 -40.64 -16.65 25.89
N VAL A 92 -41.90 -16.43 26.27
CA VAL A 92 -43.06 -16.86 25.47
C VAL A 92 -43.09 -16.14 24.11
N VAL A 93 -42.84 -14.84 24.08
CA VAL A 93 -42.77 -14.07 22.81
C VAL A 93 -41.58 -14.53 21.98
N TYR A 94 -40.42 -14.77 22.60
CA TYR A 94 -39.23 -15.29 21.94
C TYR A 94 -39.50 -16.64 21.26
N MET A 95 -40.05 -17.60 21.99
CA MET A 95 -40.31 -18.95 21.47
C MET A 95 -41.39 -18.96 20.38
N LYS A 96 -42.43 -18.13 20.50
CA LYS A 96 -43.43 -17.93 19.43
C LYS A 96 -42.80 -17.33 18.17
N THR A 97 -41.92 -16.35 18.33
CA THR A 97 -41.23 -15.70 17.21
C THR A 97 -40.28 -16.69 16.52
N LEU A 98 -39.52 -17.47 17.30
CA LEU A 98 -38.66 -18.53 16.77
C LEU A 98 -39.46 -19.57 15.96
N ALA A 99 -40.66 -19.92 16.41
CA ALA A 99 -41.55 -20.85 15.70
C ALA A 99 -41.94 -20.36 14.30
N THR A 100 -42.06 -19.04 14.10
CA THR A 100 -42.36 -18.47 12.77
C THR A 100 -41.25 -18.73 11.74
N GLY A 101 -40.01 -18.93 12.20
CA GLY A 101 -38.86 -19.24 11.36
C GLY A 101 -39.03 -20.55 10.57
N ALA A 102 -39.77 -21.53 11.10
CA ALA A 102 -40.09 -22.78 10.41
C ALA A 102 -40.99 -22.59 9.18
N PHE A 103 -41.53 -21.40 8.96
CA PHE A 103 -42.40 -21.06 7.84
C PHE A 103 -41.79 -19.97 6.96
N LEU A 104 -41.35 -18.86 7.56
CA LEU A 104 -40.84 -17.70 6.82
C LEU A 104 -39.62 -18.04 5.98
N TYR A 105 -38.67 -18.78 6.56
CA TYR A 105 -37.44 -19.18 5.89
C TYR A 105 -37.65 -20.12 4.69
N PRO A 106 -38.30 -21.30 4.84
CA PRO A 106 -38.49 -22.21 3.71
C PRO A 106 -39.36 -21.62 2.60
N LEU A 107 -40.34 -20.76 2.95
CA LEU A 107 -41.13 -20.04 1.97
C LEU A 107 -40.27 -19.06 1.17
N CYS A 108 -39.43 -18.25 1.83
CA CYS A 108 -38.52 -17.33 1.16
C CYS A 108 -37.63 -18.06 0.15
N ILE A 109 -36.93 -19.10 0.59
CA ILE A 109 -36.00 -19.87 -0.27
C ILE A 109 -36.74 -20.55 -1.43
N THR A 110 -37.95 -21.07 -1.18
CA THR A 110 -38.78 -21.67 -2.22
C THR A 110 -39.11 -20.66 -3.32
N PHE A 111 -39.51 -19.44 -2.96
CA PHE A 111 -39.82 -18.39 -3.93
C PHE A 111 -38.57 -17.90 -4.69
N VAL A 112 -37.41 -17.84 -4.04
CA VAL A 112 -36.12 -17.58 -4.72
C VAL A 112 -35.84 -18.65 -5.78
N LYS A 113 -35.91 -19.93 -5.40
CA LYS A 113 -35.65 -21.08 -6.29
C LYS A 113 -36.63 -21.14 -7.45
N LEU A 114 -37.92 -20.95 -7.18
CA LEU A 114 -38.95 -20.92 -8.22
C LEU A 114 -38.73 -19.74 -9.19
N SER A 115 -38.28 -18.57 -8.72
CA SER A 115 -37.87 -17.45 -9.58
C SER A 115 -36.72 -17.84 -10.53
N ILE A 116 -35.68 -18.51 -10.02
CA ILE A 116 -34.53 -18.95 -10.84
C ILE A 116 -34.97 -20.02 -11.87
N LEU A 117 -35.80 -20.98 -11.47
CA LEU A 117 -36.30 -22.01 -12.37
C LEU A 117 -37.24 -21.44 -13.45
N ALA A 118 -38.10 -20.48 -13.09
CA ALA A 118 -38.93 -19.75 -14.05
C ALA A 118 -38.08 -18.96 -15.05
N LEU A 119 -36.97 -18.37 -14.59
CA LEU A 119 -35.99 -17.73 -15.45
C LEU A 119 -35.33 -18.71 -16.42
N TYR A 120 -34.88 -19.88 -15.94
CA TYR A 120 -34.26 -20.89 -16.79
C TYR A 120 -35.21 -21.39 -17.88
N LYS A 121 -36.47 -21.65 -17.53
CA LYS A 121 -37.51 -22.01 -18.52
C LYS A 121 -37.71 -20.93 -19.58
N ARG A 122 -37.57 -19.65 -19.21
CA ARG A 122 -37.67 -18.53 -20.14
C ARG A 122 -36.43 -18.40 -21.05
N ILE A 123 -35.23 -18.55 -20.49
CA ILE A 123 -33.98 -18.41 -21.25
C ILE A 123 -33.78 -19.59 -22.21
N PHE A 124 -34.07 -20.80 -21.74
CA PHE A 124 -33.79 -22.05 -22.44
C PHE A 124 -35.11 -22.75 -22.80
N SER A 125 -35.66 -22.43 -23.97
CA SER A 125 -36.91 -23.03 -24.46
C SER A 125 -36.74 -24.46 -25.01
N ILE A 126 -35.81 -25.24 -24.47
CA ILE A 126 -35.55 -26.64 -24.88
C ILE A 126 -36.34 -27.60 -23.98
N ARG A 127 -36.98 -28.62 -24.58
CA ARG A 127 -37.82 -29.59 -23.85
C ARG A 127 -37.14 -30.23 -22.63
N PRO A 128 -35.87 -30.70 -22.71
CA PRO A 128 -35.20 -31.29 -21.54
C PRO A 128 -35.03 -30.31 -20.37
N MET A 129 -34.73 -29.03 -20.66
CA MET A 129 -34.58 -28.01 -19.63
C MET A 129 -35.91 -27.66 -18.96
N MET A 130 -36.99 -27.57 -19.74
CA MET A 130 -38.32 -27.29 -19.20
C MET A 130 -38.81 -28.42 -18.29
N LEU A 131 -38.61 -29.67 -18.71
CA LEU A 131 -38.96 -30.85 -17.90
C LEU A 131 -38.12 -30.91 -16.62
N ALA A 132 -36.81 -30.73 -16.72
CA ALA A 132 -35.92 -30.75 -15.55
C ALA A 132 -36.23 -29.60 -14.58
N SER A 133 -36.50 -28.39 -15.09
CA SER A 133 -36.88 -27.24 -14.25
C SER A 133 -38.21 -27.45 -13.52
N ASN A 134 -39.19 -28.07 -14.19
CA ASN A 134 -40.47 -28.42 -13.55
C ASN A 134 -40.28 -29.51 -12.48
N ALA A 135 -39.47 -30.54 -12.76
CA ALA A 135 -39.20 -31.62 -11.81
C ALA A 135 -38.53 -31.08 -10.53
N VAL A 136 -37.50 -30.24 -10.67
CA VAL A 136 -36.84 -29.58 -9.53
C VAL A 136 -37.81 -28.63 -8.81
N GLY A 137 -38.64 -27.88 -9.55
CA GLY A 137 -39.67 -27.02 -8.96
C GLY A 137 -40.66 -27.80 -8.09
N CYS A 138 -41.12 -28.97 -8.55
CA CYS A 138 -41.98 -29.85 -7.75
C CYS A 138 -41.26 -30.34 -6.49
N ILE A 139 -39.99 -30.73 -6.58
CA ILE A 139 -39.19 -31.15 -5.42
C ILE A 139 -39.09 -30.02 -4.39
N VAL A 140 -38.81 -28.79 -4.81
CA VAL A 140 -38.70 -27.63 -3.90
C VAL A 140 -40.05 -27.32 -3.24
N ILE A 141 -41.16 -27.39 -3.98
CA ILE A 141 -42.50 -27.16 -3.42
C ILE A 141 -42.87 -28.24 -2.40
N LEU A 142 -42.62 -29.52 -2.72
CA LEU A 142 -42.87 -30.64 -1.82
C LEU A 142 -42.01 -30.56 -0.56
N TRP A 143 -40.74 -30.17 -0.70
CA TRP A 143 -39.86 -29.91 0.44
C TRP A 143 -40.40 -28.79 1.33
N CYS A 144 -40.78 -27.64 0.76
CA CYS A 144 -41.35 -26.52 1.52
C CYS A 144 -42.61 -26.95 2.28
N PHE A 145 -43.50 -27.69 1.62
CA PHE A 145 -44.70 -28.20 2.25
C PHE A 145 -44.38 -29.14 3.41
N GLY A 146 -43.43 -30.07 3.21
CA GLY A 146 -42.97 -30.99 4.25
C GLY A 146 -42.36 -30.27 5.46
N VAL A 147 -41.50 -29.28 5.22
CA VAL A 147 -40.89 -28.47 6.28
C VAL A 147 -41.95 -27.69 7.05
N CYS A 148 -42.87 -27.00 6.37
CA CYS A 148 -43.94 -26.24 7.03
C CYS A 148 -44.88 -27.16 7.83
N LEU A 149 -45.18 -28.36 7.29
CA LEU A 149 -46.00 -29.35 8.00
C LEU A 149 -45.31 -29.82 9.28
N ILE A 150 -44.04 -30.23 9.20
CA ILE A 150 -43.25 -30.66 10.36
C ILE A 150 -43.04 -29.49 11.34
N GLY A 151 -42.87 -28.27 10.84
CA GLY A 151 -42.84 -27.04 11.63
C GLY A 151 -44.12 -26.84 12.44
N ALA A 152 -45.28 -27.04 11.83
CA ALA A 152 -46.58 -26.94 12.50
C ALA A 152 -46.82 -28.03 13.56
N VAL A 153 -46.14 -29.18 13.45
CA VAL A 153 -46.20 -30.30 14.40
C VAL A 153 -44.91 -30.51 15.18
N THR A 154 -44.05 -29.48 15.28
CA THR A 154 -42.75 -29.58 15.99
C THR A 154 -42.93 -30.01 17.44
N CYS A 155 -44.04 -29.62 18.07
CA CYS A 155 -44.52 -30.19 19.32
C CYS A 155 -46.00 -30.58 19.20
N ILE A 156 -46.41 -31.60 19.94
CA ILE A 156 -47.81 -32.03 20.04
C ILE A 156 -48.19 -32.01 21.54
N PRO A 157 -49.05 -31.07 21.99
CA PRO A 157 -49.65 -29.97 21.22
C PRO A 157 -48.63 -28.87 20.86
N PHE A 158 -48.85 -28.13 19.75
CA PHE A 158 -47.92 -27.08 19.26
C PHE A 158 -47.60 -26.02 20.33
N LYS A 159 -48.58 -25.71 21.19
CA LYS A 159 -48.46 -24.82 22.35
C LYS A 159 -47.34 -25.21 23.33
N LYS A 160 -46.97 -26.50 23.39
CA LYS A 160 -45.89 -27.01 24.24
C LYS A 160 -44.53 -26.39 23.92
N LEU A 161 -44.33 -25.86 22.72
CA LEU A 161 -43.10 -25.17 22.32
C LEU A 161 -42.76 -23.96 23.21
N TRP A 162 -43.76 -23.23 23.71
CA TRP A 162 -43.57 -22.10 24.63
C TRP A 162 -44.23 -22.32 26.01
N GLU A 163 -44.86 -23.47 26.24
CA GLU A 163 -45.41 -23.92 27.53
C GLU A 163 -44.92 -25.35 27.82
N PRO A 164 -43.68 -25.52 28.31
CA PRO A 164 -43.03 -26.84 28.41
C PRO A 164 -43.70 -27.78 29.40
N THR A 165 -44.53 -27.26 30.32
CA THR A 165 -45.27 -28.02 31.35
C THR A 165 -46.47 -28.79 30.79
N LEU A 166 -46.90 -28.53 29.55
CA LEU A 166 -48.01 -29.24 28.93
C LEU A 166 -47.64 -30.71 28.65
N PRO A 167 -48.54 -31.69 28.86
CA PRO A 167 -48.29 -33.08 28.49
C PRO A 167 -48.16 -33.23 26.96
N GLY A 168 -47.29 -34.12 26.51
CA GLY A 168 -47.00 -34.32 25.08
C GLY A 168 -45.50 -34.37 24.77
N GLY A 169 -45.15 -34.45 23.49
CA GLY A 169 -43.77 -34.60 23.00
C GLY A 169 -43.41 -33.58 21.92
N CYS A 170 -42.10 -33.35 21.74
CA CYS A 170 -41.56 -32.54 20.66
C CYS A 170 -40.59 -33.39 19.82
N ILE A 171 -40.48 -33.05 18.54
CA ILE A 171 -39.55 -33.72 17.62
C ILE A 171 -38.11 -33.37 17.98
N ASN A 172 -37.16 -34.21 17.54
CA ASN A 172 -35.75 -33.93 17.70
C ASN A 172 -35.34 -32.74 16.81
N LEU A 173 -34.85 -31.66 17.42
CA LEU A 173 -34.54 -30.41 16.74
C LEU A 173 -33.38 -30.56 15.74
N ALA A 174 -32.36 -31.38 16.04
CA ALA A 174 -31.26 -31.66 15.12
C ALA A 174 -31.76 -32.39 13.86
N GLN A 175 -32.63 -33.41 14.04
CA GLN A 175 -33.25 -34.12 12.91
C GLN A 175 -34.11 -33.20 12.04
N PHE A 176 -34.84 -32.27 12.67
CA PHE A 176 -35.59 -31.25 11.94
C PHE A 176 -34.67 -30.34 11.11
N TYR A 177 -33.56 -29.85 11.68
CA TYR A 177 -32.60 -29.01 10.95
C TYR A 177 -31.88 -29.75 9.83
N TYR A 178 -31.55 -31.04 9.98
CA TYR A 178 -31.03 -31.86 8.89
C TYR A 178 -32.02 -31.98 7.74
N GLY A 179 -33.30 -32.26 8.05
CA GLY A 179 -34.38 -32.34 7.06
C GLY A 179 -34.68 -30.99 6.38
N LEU A 180 -34.43 -29.88 7.07
CA LEU A 180 -34.52 -28.53 6.52
C LEU A 180 -33.37 -28.26 5.54
N GLN A 181 -32.11 -28.36 5.98
CA GLN A 181 -30.98 -27.77 5.25
C GLN A 181 -30.34 -28.72 4.22
N ILE A 182 -30.37 -30.05 4.41
CA ILE A 182 -29.75 -30.98 3.44
C ILE A 182 -30.47 -30.96 2.09
N PRO A 183 -31.82 -31.10 2.01
CA PRO A 183 -32.52 -31.00 0.73
C PRO A 183 -32.41 -29.61 0.11
N ASN A 184 -32.28 -28.56 0.93
CA ASN A 184 -32.04 -27.20 0.48
C ASN A 184 -30.72 -27.11 -0.31
N ILE A 185 -29.60 -27.52 0.30
CA ILE A 185 -28.26 -27.56 -0.32
C ILE A 185 -28.27 -28.41 -1.61
N LEU A 186 -28.89 -29.59 -1.56
CA LEU A 186 -28.96 -30.49 -2.73
C LEU A 186 -29.72 -29.86 -3.89
N THR A 187 -30.82 -29.18 -3.61
CA THR A 187 -31.60 -28.50 -4.66
C THR A 187 -30.87 -27.27 -5.22
N ASP A 188 -30.08 -26.55 -4.42
CA ASP A 188 -29.21 -25.46 -4.91
C ASP A 188 -28.10 -25.97 -5.82
N ALA A 189 -27.43 -27.06 -5.44
CA ALA A 189 -26.42 -27.71 -6.29
C ALA A 189 -27.02 -28.17 -7.64
N ILE A 190 -28.23 -28.75 -7.62
CA ILE A 190 -28.94 -29.17 -8.85
C ILE A 190 -29.27 -27.95 -9.72
N ILE A 191 -29.79 -26.85 -9.14
CA ILE A 191 -30.12 -25.62 -9.86
C ILE A 191 -28.87 -24.97 -10.46
N LEU A 192 -27.74 -25.01 -9.77
CA LEU A 192 -26.45 -24.51 -10.26
C LEU A 192 -25.95 -25.30 -11.48
N VAL A 193 -26.09 -26.64 -11.45
CA VAL A 193 -25.63 -27.54 -12.51
C VAL A 193 -26.53 -27.52 -13.74
N LEU A 194 -27.83 -27.30 -13.55
CA LEU A 194 -28.86 -27.40 -14.58
C LEU A 194 -28.51 -26.66 -15.90
N PRO A 195 -28.14 -25.36 -15.91
CA PRO A 195 -27.86 -24.63 -17.14
C PRO A 195 -26.47 -24.91 -17.72
N MET A 196 -25.54 -25.53 -17.00
CA MET A 196 -24.11 -25.62 -17.39
C MET A 196 -23.91 -26.33 -18.74
N LYS A 197 -24.59 -27.46 -18.96
CA LYS A 197 -24.51 -28.18 -20.24
C LYS A 197 -25.08 -27.37 -21.41
N ALA A 198 -26.17 -26.64 -21.20
CA ALA A 198 -26.78 -25.80 -22.23
C ALA A 198 -25.90 -24.57 -22.55
N VAL A 199 -25.23 -24.03 -21.53
CA VAL A 199 -24.32 -22.90 -21.61
C VAL A 199 -23.00 -23.26 -22.31
N TRP A 200 -22.37 -24.39 -21.97
CA TRP A 200 -21.08 -24.77 -22.56
C TRP A 200 -21.17 -25.16 -24.02
N ASN A 201 -22.33 -25.62 -24.47
CA ASN A 201 -22.60 -25.90 -25.88
C ASN A 201 -22.93 -24.62 -26.69
N LEU A 202 -23.04 -23.47 -26.02
CA LEU A 202 -23.33 -22.19 -26.67
C LEU A 202 -22.01 -21.55 -27.16
N GLN A 203 -21.91 -21.29 -28.46
CA GLN A 203 -20.75 -20.61 -29.06
C GLN A 203 -20.77 -19.10 -28.75
N VAL A 204 -20.55 -18.72 -27.49
CA VAL A 204 -20.57 -17.32 -27.03
C VAL A 204 -19.18 -16.67 -26.99
N PRO A 205 -19.06 -15.36 -27.35
CA PRO A 205 -17.82 -14.59 -27.26
C PRO A 205 -17.25 -14.55 -25.84
N ARG A 206 -15.91 -14.46 -25.71
CA ARG A 206 -15.20 -14.50 -24.40
C ARG A 206 -15.75 -13.55 -23.32
N SER A 207 -16.25 -12.36 -23.67
CA SER A 207 -16.85 -11.44 -22.68
C SER A 207 -18.20 -11.91 -22.13
N GLN A 208 -18.98 -12.62 -22.94
CA GLN A 208 -20.24 -13.23 -22.50
C GLN A 208 -19.95 -14.49 -21.67
N LYS A 209 -18.86 -15.21 -21.95
CA LYS A 209 -18.38 -16.29 -21.09
C LYS A 209 -17.95 -15.78 -19.71
N VAL A 210 -17.21 -14.67 -19.63
CA VAL A 210 -16.82 -14.04 -18.35
C VAL A 210 -18.04 -13.61 -17.51
N MET A 211 -19.03 -12.95 -18.13
CA MET A 211 -20.27 -12.58 -17.45
C MET A 211 -21.06 -13.81 -16.96
N LEU A 212 -21.08 -14.86 -17.76
CA LEU A 212 -21.78 -16.11 -17.45
C LEU A 212 -21.06 -16.90 -16.34
N SER A 213 -19.71 -16.90 -16.33
CA SER A 213 -18.88 -17.39 -15.24
C SER A 213 -19.08 -16.61 -13.93
N GLY A 214 -19.33 -15.31 -13.98
CA GLY A 214 -19.64 -14.49 -12.80
C GLY A 214 -20.96 -14.87 -12.11
N ILE A 215 -22.00 -15.24 -12.89
CA ILE A 215 -23.27 -15.75 -12.35
C ILE A 215 -23.05 -17.10 -11.64
N PHE A 216 -22.19 -17.96 -12.19
CA PHE A 216 -21.85 -19.24 -11.57
C PHE A 216 -21.01 -19.08 -10.30
N LEU A 217 -20.07 -18.12 -10.27
CA LEU A 217 -19.26 -17.83 -9.09
C LEU A 217 -20.14 -17.44 -7.89
N ILE A 218 -21.15 -16.60 -8.12
CA ILE A 218 -22.10 -16.18 -7.08
C ILE A 218 -23.00 -17.34 -6.64
N GLY A 219 -23.41 -18.22 -7.57
CA GLY A 219 -24.15 -19.45 -7.23
C GLY A 219 -23.32 -20.50 -6.48
N ILE A 220 -21.98 -20.49 -6.60
CA ILE A 220 -21.09 -21.30 -5.76
C ILE A 220 -20.98 -20.67 -4.36
N THR A 221 -20.96 -19.35 -4.25
CA THR A 221 -20.95 -18.64 -2.97
C THR A 221 -22.24 -18.87 -2.18
N THR A 222 -23.42 -18.87 -2.82
CA THR A 222 -24.69 -19.19 -2.14
C THR A 222 -24.63 -20.59 -1.52
N LEU A 223 -24.17 -21.58 -2.29
CA LEU A 223 -24.04 -22.97 -1.82
C LEU A 223 -23.08 -23.11 -0.63
N ALA A 224 -22.00 -22.33 -0.62
CA ALA A 224 -21.07 -22.29 0.52
C ALA A 224 -21.74 -21.74 1.79
N PHE A 225 -22.58 -20.72 1.67
CA PHE A 225 -23.33 -20.17 2.81
C PHE A 225 -24.38 -21.14 3.34
N ASP A 226 -25.04 -21.91 2.47
CA ASP A 226 -26.00 -22.93 2.90
C ASP A 226 -25.33 -24.03 3.74
N ILE A 227 -24.08 -24.39 3.40
CA ILE A 227 -23.25 -25.34 4.15
C ILE A 227 -22.82 -24.74 5.50
N VAL A 228 -22.37 -23.49 5.51
CA VAL A 228 -21.99 -22.79 6.76
C VAL A 228 -23.17 -22.75 7.73
N ARG A 229 -24.37 -22.45 7.24
CA ARG A 229 -25.57 -22.47 8.09
C ARG A 229 -25.89 -23.85 8.64
N LEU A 230 -25.76 -24.92 7.84
CA LEU A 230 -25.96 -26.28 8.33
C LEU A 230 -25.04 -26.55 9.53
N VAL A 231 -23.75 -26.20 9.42
CA VAL A 231 -22.78 -26.36 10.51
C VAL A 231 -23.20 -25.57 11.74
N VAL A 232 -23.64 -24.31 11.57
CA VAL A 232 -24.10 -23.48 12.69
C VAL A 232 -25.37 -24.03 13.36
N MET A 233 -26.30 -24.60 12.59
CA MET A 233 -27.52 -25.21 13.14
C MET A 233 -27.23 -26.51 13.89
N ILE A 234 -26.22 -27.28 13.46
CA ILE A 234 -25.74 -28.46 14.19
C ILE A 234 -25.11 -28.02 15.51
N GLN A 235 -24.20 -27.05 15.48
CA GLN A 235 -23.56 -26.49 16.67
C GLN A 235 -24.59 -25.96 17.67
N LEU A 236 -25.63 -25.27 17.18
CA LEU A 236 -26.74 -24.81 18.02
C LEU A 236 -27.48 -25.98 18.69
N SER A 237 -27.70 -27.10 17.97
CA SER A 237 -28.36 -28.27 18.55
C SER A 237 -27.55 -28.95 19.66
N GLU A 238 -26.24 -28.71 19.70
CA GLU A 238 -25.30 -29.23 20.70
C GLU A 238 -25.00 -28.22 21.83
N ALA A 239 -25.39 -26.95 21.67
CA ALA A 239 -24.96 -25.82 22.52
C ALA A 239 -25.61 -25.72 23.92
N GLY A 240 -26.36 -26.73 24.37
CA GLY A 240 -26.95 -26.76 25.72
C GLY A 240 -28.24 -25.93 25.87
N SER A 241 -28.67 -25.67 27.13
CA SER A 241 -30.01 -25.14 27.45
C SER A 241 -30.19 -23.62 27.29
N ASP A 242 -29.12 -22.87 27.03
CA ASP A 242 -29.17 -21.42 26.87
C ASP A 242 -29.46 -20.99 25.42
N ILE A 243 -30.69 -21.27 24.99
CA ILE A 243 -31.10 -21.06 23.60
C ILE A 243 -31.05 -19.58 23.19
N THR A 244 -31.27 -18.64 24.10
CA THR A 244 -31.36 -17.20 23.75
C THR A 244 -29.99 -16.58 23.49
N TYR A 245 -28.94 -17.08 24.14
CA TYR A 245 -27.55 -16.67 23.87
C TYR A 245 -26.97 -17.40 22.65
N ASN A 246 -27.15 -18.72 22.56
CA ASN A 246 -26.52 -19.55 21.53
C ASN A 246 -27.16 -19.42 20.13
N GLN A 247 -28.39 -18.89 20.03
CA GLN A 247 -29.11 -18.70 18.76
C GLN A 247 -28.58 -17.53 17.91
N VAL A 248 -27.66 -16.70 18.42
CA VAL A 248 -27.16 -15.51 17.71
C VAL A 248 -26.57 -15.85 16.32
N PRO A 249 -25.61 -16.78 16.18
CA PRO A 249 -25.06 -17.11 14.87
C PRO A 249 -26.11 -17.68 13.91
N ALA A 250 -27.00 -18.54 14.42
CA ALA A 250 -28.11 -19.11 13.66
C ALA A 250 -29.05 -18.03 13.11
N SER A 251 -29.28 -16.97 13.89
CA SER A 251 -30.13 -15.83 13.48
C SER A 251 -29.48 -14.98 12.38
N VAL A 252 -28.17 -14.73 12.50
CA VAL A 252 -27.38 -13.99 11.49
C VAL A 252 -27.45 -14.70 10.13
N TRP A 253 -27.16 -16.00 10.11
CA TRP A 253 -27.20 -16.77 8.85
C TRP A 253 -28.60 -16.94 8.27
N THR A 254 -29.63 -16.94 9.13
CA THR A 254 -31.03 -16.96 8.67
C THR A 254 -31.42 -15.70 7.89
N CYS A 255 -30.72 -14.57 8.10
CA CYS A 255 -30.90 -13.34 7.31
C CYS A 255 -29.96 -13.28 6.08
N ILE A 256 -28.71 -13.71 6.23
CA ILE A 256 -27.71 -13.57 5.15
C ILE A 256 -27.97 -14.51 3.97
N GLU A 257 -28.39 -15.75 4.23
CA GLU A 257 -28.59 -16.76 3.17
C GLU A 257 -29.71 -16.37 2.18
N PRO A 258 -30.93 -16.02 2.62
CA PRO A 258 -31.97 -15.63 1.67
C PRO A 258 -31.64 -14.32 0.95
N MET A 259 -30.98 -13.35 1.60
CA MET A 259 -30.44 -12.16 0.93
C MET A 259 -29.51 -12.53 -0.22
N MET A 260 -28.58 -13.47 -0.01
CA MET A 260 -27.63 -13.88 -1.04
C MET A 260 -28.36 -14.61 -2.18
N GLY A 261 -29.33 -15.46 -1.86
CA GLY A 261 -30.20 -16.12 -2.84
C GLY A 261 -31.01 -15.13 -3.70
N ILE A 262 -31.62 -14.11 -3.06
CA ILE A 262 -32.36 -13.04 -3.76
C ILE A 262 -31.42 -12.26 -4.69
N THR A 263 -30.23 -11.92 -4.21
CA THR A 263 -29.22 -11.18 -4.97
C THR A 263 -28.77 -11.96 -6.20
N ALA A 264 -28.42 -13.24 -6.03
CA ALA A 264 -28.04 -14.15 -7.11
C ALA A 264 -29.15 -14.29 -8.17
N ALA A 265 -30.40 -14.47 -7.72
CA ALA A 265 -31.55 -14.55 -8.61
C ALA A 265 -31.77 -13.25 -9.40
N CYS A 266 -31.53 -12.09 -8.81
CA CYS A 266 -31.72 -10.80 -9.48
C CYS A 266 -30.60 -10.47 -10.47
N LEU A 267 -29.34 -10.78 -10.15
CA LEU A 267 -28.18 -10.44 -10.98
C LEU A 267 -28.22 -11.10 -12.36
N SER A 268 -28.75 -12.32 -12.45
CA SER A 268 -28.94 -13.06 -13.69
C SER A 268 -29.79 -12.33 -14.76
N ASN A 269 -30.59 -11.33 -14.35
CA ASN A 269 -31.45 -10.52 -15.22
C ASN A 269 -30.94 -9.09 -15.47
N MET A 270 -29.81 -8.68 -14.86
CA MET A 270 -29.29 -7.31 -14.94
C MET A 270 -28.41 -7.03 -16.16
N ARG A 271 -28.33 -7.96 -17.13
CA ARG A 271 -27.58 -7.80 -18.40
C ARG A 271 -27.75 -6.42 -19.09
N PRO A 272 -28.94 -5.81 -19.13
CA PRO A 272 -29.13 -4.50 -19.75
C PRO A 272 -28.37 -3.36 -19.05
N ILE A 273 -28.29 -3.37 -17.71
CA ILE A 273 -27.49 -2.40 -16.93
C ILE A 273 -26.02 -2.53 -17.29
N PHE A 274 -25.50 -3.76 -17.40
CA PHE A 274 -24.13 -4.01 -17.83
C PHE A 274 -23.83 -3.62 -19.29
N THR A 275 -24.85 -3.49 -20.13
CA THR A 275 -24.72 -2.97 -21.50
C THR A 275 -24.96 -1.46 -21.63
N MET A 276 -25.54 -0.84 -20.60
CA MET A 276 -25.71 0.61 -20.47
C MET A 276 -24.53 1.27 -19.74
N LEU A 277 -23.78 0.50 -18.95
CA LEU A 277 -22.42 0.85 -18.58
C LEU A 277 -21.58 0.98 -19.87
N PRO A 278 -20.78 2.06 -20.02
CA PRO A 278 -20.00 2.29 -21.23
C PRO A 278 -19.11 1.07 -21.52
N ARG A 279 -19.16 0.57 -22.77
CA ARG A 279 -18.41 -0.63 -23.16
C ARG A 279 -16.90 -0.36 -23.06
N PRO A 280 -16.10 -1.26 -22.47
CA PRO A 280 -14.65 -1.11 -22.46
C PRO A 280 -14.06 -1.23 -23.88
N ALA A 281 -13.07 -0.41 -24.18
CA ALA A 281 -12.53 -0.13 -25.54
C ALA A 281 -11.88 -1.34 -26.26
N TRP A 282 -11.60 -2.45 -25.57
CA TRP A 282 -10.89 -3.62 -26.12
C TRP A 282 -11.64 -4.42 -27.21
N ARG A 283 -12.89 -4.08 -27.56
CA ARG A 283 -13.69 -4.83 -28.55
C ARG A 283 -13.83 -4.19 -29.94
N GLN A 284 -13.23 -3.03 -30.20
CA GLN A 284 -13.31 -2.39 -31.52
C GLN A 284 -12.22 -2.84 -32.52
N ASN A 285 -11.17 -3.55 -32.09
CA ASN A 285 -10.04 -3.90 -32.96
C ASN A 285 -10.07 -5.31 -33.59
N LEU A 286 -11.23 -5.99 -33.63
CA LEU A 286 -11.31 -7.36 -34.18
C LEU A 286 -12.35 -7.53 -35.29
N SER A 287 -12.30 -6.69 -36.32
CA SER A 287 -12.92 -7.00 -37.63
C SER A 287 -12.27 -6.23 -38.79
N TRP A 288 -10.94 -6.28 -38.92
CA TRP A 288 -10.23 -5.91 -40.15
C TRP A 288 -9.16 -6.94 -40.48
N ARG A 289 -9.58 -8.14 -40.89
CA ARG A 289 -8.75 -9.08 -41.66
C ARG A 289 -9.68 -10.10 -42.33
N LYS A 290 -10.12 -9.76 -43.54
CA LYS A 290 -10.39 -10.64 -44.70
C LYS A 290 -11.19 -9.86 -45.72
N ASN A 291 -10.48 -9.19 -46.63
CA ASN A 291 -10.77 -9.06 -48.05
C ASN A 291 -9.70 -8.17 -48.67
N ALA A 292 -8.56 -8.77 -49.00
CA ALA A 292 -7.63 -8.21 -49.98
C ALA A 292 -7.65 -9.14 -51.19
N VAL A 293 -8.20 -8.60 -52.28
CA VAL A 293 -8.24 -9.19 -53.61
C VAL A 293 -6.82 -9.22 -54.19
N SER A 294 -6.56 -10.31 -54.89
CA SER A 294 -5.41 -10.63 -55.74
C SER A 294 -4.91 -9.50 -56.63
N LEU A 295 -3.58 -9.37 -56.75
CA LEU A 295 -2.92 -8.92 -57.99
C LEU A 295 -1.61 -9.72 -58.23
N PRO A 296 -1.20 -9.87 -59.50
CA PRO A 296 -0.31 -10.95 -59.93
C PRO A 296 1.18 -10.60 -59.84
N SER A 297 1.95 -11.67 -59.79
CA SER A 297 3.41 -11.74 -59.85
C SER A 297 4.00 -11.18 -61.15
N SER A 298 5.06 -10.38 -61.03
CA SER A 298 6.13 -10.33 -62.03
C SER A 298 7.49 -10.21 -61.37
N ASP A 299 8.36 -11.03 -61.92
CA ASP A 299 9.70 -11.45 -61.55
C ASP A 299 10.79 -10.37 -61.78
N ARG A 300 12.00 -10.67 -61.27
CA ARG A 300 13.33 -10.23 -61.72
C ARG A 300 14.00 -8.94 -61.16
N SER A 301 14.94 -9.24 -60.26
CA SER A 301 16.40 -9.17 -60.45
C SER A 301 17.18 -7.88 -60.14
N LYS A 302 18.16 -8.08 -59.24
CA LYS A 302 19.56 -7.60 -59.25
C LYS A 302 19.86 -6.10 -59.27
N SER A 303 20.46 -5.60 -58.19
CA SER A 303 21.84 -5.07 -58.20
C SER A 303 22.37 -4.85 -56.78
N MET A 304 23.67 -5.13 -56.62
CA MET A 304 24.50 -4.92 -55.43
C MET A 304 24.90 -3.44 -55.26
N GLU A 305 25.54 -3.18 -54.10
CA GLU A 305 26.30 -1.97 -53.70
C GLU A 305 25.43 -0.78 -53.27
N GLN A 306 25.70 -0.06 -52.17
CA GLN A 306 26.99 0.26 -51.55
C GLN A 306 26.71 0.80 -50.12
N LYS A 307 27.60 0.47 -49.16
CA LYS A 307 27.71 1.21 -47.90
C LYS A 307 28.21 2.63 -48.20
N GLN A 308 27.49 3.65 -47.73
CA GLN A 308 28.07 4.95 -47.43
C GLN A 308 27.22 5.68 -46.39
N ASP A 309 27.89 6.17 -45.35
CA ASP A 309 27.40 7.09 -44.35
C ASP A 309 26.65 8.25 -44.98
N ILE A 310 25.41 8.46 -44.55
CA ILE A 310 24.73 9.74 -44.61
C ILE A 310 24.12 9.98 -43.24
N GLN A 311 24.85 10.74 -42.42
CA GLN A 311 24.23 11.69 -41.51
C GLN A 311 23.22 12.53 -42.30
N SER A 312 21.95 12.31 -41.99
CA SER A 312 20.78 13.11 -42.38
C SER A 312 19.79 12.89 -41.24
N THR A 313 19.83 13.65 -40.15
CA THR A 313 19.05 14.89 -40.01
C THR A 313 17.76 14.88 -40.84
N THR A 314 16.92 13.87 -40.63
CA THR A 314 15.47 14.05 -40.72
C THR A 314 14.94 14.23 -39.31
N VAL A 315 15.16 15.43 -38.76
CA VAL A 315 14.20 15.99 -37.81
C VAL A 315 12.92 16.14 -38.61
N SER A 316 12.00 15.19 -38.47
CA SER A 316 10.64 15.38 -38.92
C SER A 316 10.09 16.54 -38.10
N ASP A 317 9.97 17.69 -38.74
CA ASP A 317 9.43 18.91 -38.19
C ASP A 317 7.92 18.73 -37.90
N SER A 318 7.58 17.91 -36.90
CA SER A 318 6.22 17.90 -36.37
C SER A 318 6.13 19.04 -35.37
N SER A 319 5.51 20.15 -35.79
CA SER A 319 5.21 21.30 -34.93
C SER A 319 4.41 20.94 -33.67
N THR A 320 3.88 19.72 -33.60
CA THR A 320 3.09 19.18 -32.51
C THR A 320 3.44 17.72 -32.19
N VAL A 321 3.29 17.34 -30.93
CA VAL A 321 3.37 15.95 -30.41
C VAL A 321 2.13 15.66 -29.56
N THR A 322 1.89 14.40 -29.17
CA THR A 322 0.82 14.14 -28.19
C THR A 322 1.19 14.69 -26.81
N LEU A 323 0.20 15.02 -25.99
CA LEU A 323 0.42 15.47 -24.62
C LEU A 323 1.22 14.46 -23.79
N ALA A 324 0.89 13.18 -23.92
CA ALA A 324 1.59 12.12 -23.20
C ALA A 324 3.07 12.04 -23.63
N ASP A 325 3.34 12.06 -24.93
CA ASP A 325 4.72 12.07 -25.46
C ASP A 325 5.49 13.31 -24.97
N TYR A 326 4.85 14.48 -24.91
CA TYR A 326 5.47 15.70 -24.38
C TYR A 326 5.90 15.50 -22.92
N LEU A 327 5.00 15.04 -22.05
CA LEU A 327 5.28 14.82 -20.63
C LEU A 327 6.41 13.81 -20.43
N PHE A 328 6.33 12.67 -21.12
CA PHE A 328 7.30 11.59 -20.96
C PHE A 328 8.66 11.94 -21.56
N THR A 329 8.70 12.69 -22.68
CA THR A 329 9.95 13.26 -23.20
C THR A 329 10.59 14.20 -22.18
N ARG A 330 9.80 15.04 -21.50
CA ARG A 330 10.34 15.92 -20.43
C ARG A 330 10.90 15.14 -19.25
N LEU A 331 10.21 14.11 -18.78
CA LEU A 331 10.72 13.26 -17.70
C LEU A 331 12.05 12.59 -18.09
N GLN A 332 12.17 12.10 -19.33
CA GLN A 332 13.43 11.53 -19.84
C GLN A 332 14.55 12.56 -19.95
N GLN A 333 14.26 13.77 -20.45
CA GLN A 333 15.23 14.86 -20.49
C GLN A 333 15.75 15.24 -19.10
N LEU A 334 14.96 14.99 -18.06
CA LEU A 334 15.31 15.17 -16.65
C LEU A 334 15.94 13.92 -16.01
N GLY A 335 16.23 12.88 -16.80
CA GLY A 335 16.95 11.69 -16.36
C GLY A 335 16.09 10.59 -15.75
N VAL A 336 14.76 10.75 -15.71
CA VAL A 336 13.85 9.68 -15.27
C VAL A 336 13.87 8.56 -16.31
N LYS A 337 14.08 7.32 -15.86
CA LYS A 337 14.03 6.13 -16.71
C LYS A 337 12.90 5.18 -16.34
N SER A 338 12.52 5.14 -15.07
CA SER A 338 11.44 4.29 -14.55
C SER A 338 10.31 5.13 -13.94
N ILE A 339 9.07 4.73 -14.19
CA ILE A 339 7.86 5.32 -13.59
C ILE A 339 7.14 4.26 -12.77
N PHE A 340 6.76 4.59 -11.54
CA PHE A 340 6.03 3.70 -10.64
C PHE A 340 4.53 3.97 -10.70
N GLY A 341 3.71 3.01 -10.27
CA GLY A 341 2.29 3.28 -10.08
C GLY A 341 1.40 2.06 -10.18
N VAL A 342 0.10 2.34 -10.24
CA VAL A 342 -0.95 1.32 -10.32
C VAL A 342 -1.93 1.70 -11.44
N PRO A 343 -2.27 0.76 -12.33
CA PRO A 343 -3.23 1.02 -13.40
C PRO A 343 -4.64 1.21 -12.82
N GLY A 344 -5.34 2.20 -13.34
CA GLY A 344 -6.76 2.43 -13.09
C GLY A 344 -7.43 3.04 -14.31
N ASP A 345 -8.74 2.92 -14.40
CA ASP A 345 -9.50 3.23 -15.61
C ASP A 345 -9.28 4.65 -16.17
N PHE A 346 -9.02 5.64 -15.32
CA PHE A 346 -8.72 7.02 -15.74
C PHE A 346 -7.27 7.29 -16.17
N ASN A 347 -6.36 6.32 -16.02
CA ASN A 347 -4.97 6.47 -16.44
C ASN A 347 -4.53 5.45 -17.50
N LEU A 348 -5.35 4.44 -17.85
CA LEU A 348 -4.97 3.41 -18.82
C LEU A 348 -4.52 4.00 -20.17
N ARG A 349 -5.23 5.00 -20.69
CA ARG A 349 -4.87 5.67 -21.95
C ARG A 349 -3.55 6.42 -21.86
N LEU A 350 -3.18 6.92 -20.69
CA LEU A 350 -1.88 7.54 -20.46
C LEU A 350 -0.78 6.47 -20.38
N LEU A 351 -1.06 5.34 -19.72
CA LEU A 351 -0.11 4.23 -19.56
C LEU A 351 0.29 3.61 -20.91
N ASP A 352 -0.59 3.63 -21.91
CA ASP A 352 -0.29 3.18 -23.28
C ASP A 352 0.91 3.92 -23.91
N TYR A 353 1.32 5.09 -23.37
CA TYR A 353 2.43 5.89 -23.89
C TYR A 353 3.75 5.74 -23.10
N VAL A 354 3.75 5.10 -21.92
CA VAL A 354 4.95 5.02 -21.05
C VAL A 354 6.08 4.25 -21.73
N GLU A 355 5.84 2.99 -22.08
CA GLU A 355 6.86 2.14 -22.72
C GLU A 355 7.23 2.62 -24.14
N PRO A 356 6.29 3.02 -25.01
CA PRO A 356 6.63 3.58 -26.32
C PRO A 356 7.46 4.85 -26.25
N SER A 357 7.34 5.64 -25.18
CA SER A 357 8.20 6.81 -24.96
C SER A 357 9.63 6.42 -24.58
N GLY A 358 9.90 5.15 -24.25
CA GLY A 358 11.21 4.67 -23.78
C GLY A 358 11.39 4.73 -22.26
N LEU A 359 10.30 4.88 -21.51
CA LEU A 359 10.30 4.79 -20.04
C LEU A 359 9.90 3.37 -19.62
N HIS A 360 10.44 2.92 -18.50
CA HIS A 360 10.15 1.61 -17.94
C HIS A 360 9.00 1.70 -16.93
N TRP A 361 7.91 0.95 -17.16
CA TRP A 361 6.76 0.91 -16.25
C TRP A 361 6.98 -0.09 -15.11
N VAL A 362 7.03 0.43 -13.89
CA VAL A 362 7.16 -0.36 -12.66
C VAL A 362 5.82 -0.39 -11.93
N GLY A 363 4.94 -1.29 -12.37
CA GLY A 363 3.67 -1.54 -11.68
C GLY A 363 3.88 -2.12 -10.29
N THR A 364 3.46 -1.40 -9.25
CA THR A 364 3.58 -1.79 -7.84
C THR A 364 2.32 -2.45 -7.30
N CYS A 365 2.38 -2.98 -6.08
CA CYS A 365 1.22 -3.66 -5.48
C CYS A 365 0.10 -2.71 -5.04
N ASN A 366 0.45 -1.49 -4.62
CA ASN A 366 -0.49 -0.42 -4.28
C ASN A 366 0.19 0.96 -4.46
N GLU A 367 -0.59 2.03 -4.39
CA GLU A 367 -0.13 3.40 -4.64
C GLU A 367 0.69 4.00 -3.50
N LEU A 368 0.49 3.55 -2.26
CA LEU A 368 1.35 3.93 -1.12
C LEU A 368 2.79 3.46 -1.36
N ASN A 369 2.94 2.20 -1.73
CA ASN A 369 4.23 1.60 -2.05
C ASN A 369 4.83 2.23 -3.32
N ALA A 370 4.00 2.60 -4.31
CA ALA A 370 4.46 3.34 -5.49
C ALA A 370 5.11 4.67 -5.10
N ALA A 371 4.45 5.44 -4.22
CA ALA A 371 4.96 6.73 -3.75
C ALA A 371 6.27 6.56 -2.97
N TYR A 372 6.37 5.54 -2.11
CA TYR A 372 7.60 5.24 -1.38
C TYR A 372 8.74 4.74 -2.27
N ALA A 373 8.46 3.93 -3.28
CA ALA A 373 9.45 3.54 -4.28
C ALA A 373 9.93 4.76 -5.08
N ALA A 374 9.02 5.64 -5.48
CA ALA A 374 9.40 6.85 -6.18
C ALA A 374 10.24 7.81 -5.32
N ASP A 375 9.94 7.94 -4.02
CA ASP A 375 10.79 8.68 -3.08
C ASP A 375 12.22 8.11 -3.06
N GLY A 376 12.36 6.80 -2.78
CA GLY A 376 13.67 6.12 -2.78
C GLY A 376 14.44 6.26 -4.08
N TYR A 377 13.74 6.17 -5.23
CA TYR A 377 14.32 6.40 -6.56
C TYR A 377 14.80 7.85 -6.72
N ALA A 378 13.98 8.85 -6.37
CA ALA A 378 14.30 10.27 -6.52
C ALA A 378 15.55 10.68 -5.73
N ARG A 379 15.81 10.06 -4.58
CA ARG A 379 17.01 10.35 -3.77
C ARG A 379 18.33 10.00 -4.46
N LEU A 380 18.30 9.07 -5.42
CA LEU A 380 19.47 8.70 -6.21
C LEU A 380 19.43 9.26 -7.63
N ALA A 381 18.27 9.24 -8.28
CA ALA A 381 18.12 9.68 -9.67
C ALA A 381 17.96 11.20 -9.82
N GLY A 382 17.62 11.91 -8.73
CA GLY A 382 17.40 13.37 -8.72
C GLY A 382 15.98 13.80 -9.10
N LEU A 383 15.19 12.93 -9.71
CA LEU A 383 13.76 13.09 -9.96
C LEU A 383 13.11 11.70 -10.09
N SER A 384 11.85 11.58 -9.69
CA SER A 384 11.05 10.37 -9.93
C SER A 384 9.63 10.75 -10.34
N ALA A 385 8.85 9.77 -10.80
CA ALA A 385 7.44 9.96 -11.14
C ALA A 385 6.59 8.78 -10.67
N ILE A 386 5.34 9.08 -10.28
CA ILE A 386 4.29 8.09 -10.05
C ILE A 386 3.07 8.39 -10.90
N ILE A 387 2.37 7.34 -11.35
CA ILE A 387 1.05 7.44 -12.00
C ILE A 387 0.01 6.72 -11.15
N THR A 388 -1.03 7.44 -10.72
CA THR A 388 -2.16 6.88 -9.97
C THR A 388 -3.49 7.19 -10.65
N THR A 389 -4.55 6.49 -10.26
CA THR A 389 -5.92 6.81 -10.69
C THR A 389 -6.58 7.82 -9.75
N PHE A 390 -7.60 8.51 -10.25
CA PHE A 390 -8.35 9.54 -9.53
C PHE A 390 -8.99 9.02 -8.24
N GLY A 391 -8.97 9.84 -7.20
CA GLY A 391 -9.62 9.60 -5.91
C GLY A 391 -8.99 8.49 -5.08
N VAL A 392 -9.19 7.23 -5.46
CA VAL A 392 -8.75 6.08 -4.65
C VAL A 392 -7.23 5.88 -4.68
N GLY A 393 -6.61 6.10 -5.84
CA GLY A 393 -5.17 5.88 -6.00
C GLY A 393 -4.36 7.01 -5.38
N GLU A 394 -4.67 8.25 -5.75
CA GLU A 394 -3.96 9.43 -5.26
C GLU A 394 -4.06 9.62 -3.73
N LEU A 395 -5.22 9.32 -3.11
CA LEU A 395 -5.35 9.38 -1.65
C LEU A 395 -4.60 8.25 -0.94
N SER A 396 -4.38 7.11 -1.59
CA SER A 396 -3.52 6.05 -1.05
C SER A 396 -2.04 6.43 -1.14
N ALA A 397 -1.63 7.13 -2.21
CA ALA A 397 -0.27 7.64 -2.39
C ALA A 397 0.08 8.84 -1.51
N ILE A 398 -0.91 9.61 -1.02
CA ILE A 398 -0.68 10.92 -0.40
C ILE A 398 0.28 10.88 0.81
N ASN A 399 0.29 9.78 1.58
CA ASN A 399 1.22 9.59 2.70
C ASN A 399 2.68 9.48 2.21
N GLY A 400 2.93 8.77 1.11
CA GLY A 400 4.26 8.71 0.50
C GLY A 400 4.68 10.03 -0.12
N ILE A 401 3.74 10.77 -0.72
CA ILE A 401 3.99 12.13 -1.24
C ILE A 401 4.32 13.11 -0.10
N ALA A 402 3.60 13.03 1.03
CA ALA A 402 3.90 13.81 2.21
C ALA A 402 5.31 13.50 2.77
N GLY A 403 5.70 12.23 2.78
CA GLY A 403 7.06 11.81 3.14
C GLY A 403 8.13 12.38 2.22
N ALA A 404 7.91 12.29 0.90
CA ALA A 404 8.79 12.87 -0.10
C ALA A 404 8.89 14.40 0.05
N TYR A 405 7.79 15.08 0.41
CA TYR A 405 7.81 16.50 0.74
C TYR A 405 8.64 16.76 2.01
N ALA A 406 8.39 16.04 3.09
CA ALA A 406 9.10 16.20 4.36
C ALA A 406 10.63 16.02 4.21
N GLU A 407 11.06 15.06 3.41
CA GLU A 407 12.48 14.67 3.26
C GLU A 407 13.13 15.17 1.95
N ARG A 408 12.50 16.17 1.31
CA ARG A 408 13.00 16.85 0.11
C ARG A 408 13.35 15.90 -1.05
N ALA A 409 12.44 14.97 -1.36
CA ALA A 409 12.51 14.12 -2.54
C ALA A 409 11.60 14.68 -3.66
N PRO A 410 12.15 15.02 -4.84
CA PRO A 410 11.35 15.52 -5.97
C PRO A 410 10.63 14.36 -6.68
N VAL A 411 9.33 14.24 -6.42
CA VAL A 411 8.45 13.22 -7.01
C VAL A 411 7.34 13.89 -7.84
N VAL A 412 7.21 13.50 -9.10
CA VAL A 412 6.13 13.96 -9.98
C VAL A 412 4.93 13.03 -9.82
N HIS A 413 3.89 13.48 -9.12
CA HIS A 413 2.65 12.72 -8.94
C HIS A 413 1.67 13.04 -10.07
N ILE A 414 1.51 12.09 -11.00
CA ILE A 414 0.63 12.20 -12.15
C ILE A 414 -0.66 11.44 -11.86
N VAL A 415 -1.80 12.10 -12.00
CA VAL A 415 -3.12 11.53 -11.73
C VAL A 415 -3.97 11.56 -12.99
N GLY A 416 -4.36 10.37 -13.46
CA GLY A 416 -5.41 10.25 -14.48
C GLY A 416 -6.76 10.63 -13.88
N THR A 417 -7.44 11.61 -14.45
CA THR A 417 -8.72 12.14 -13.96
C THR A 417 -9.87 11.82 -14.94
N PRO A 418 -11.14 11.87 -14.50
CA PRO A 418 -12.29 11.69 -15.39
C PRO A 418 -12.25 12.64 -16.60
N PRO A 419 -12.81 12.24 -17.76
CA PRO A 419 -12.72 13.05 -18.97
C PRO A 419 -13.40 14.41 -18.79
N ARG A 420 -12.92 15.42 -19.51
CA ARG A 420 -13.34 16.83 -19.35
C ARG A 420 -14.86 17.01 -19.37
N SER A 421 -15.56 16.33 -20.29
CA SER A 421 -17.02 16.36 -20.40
C SER A 421 -17.76 15.93 -19.13
N SER A 422 -17.21 14.98 -18.38
CA SER A 422 -17.78 14.52 -17.10
C SER A 422 -17.56 15.55 -15.99
N GLN A 423 -16.40 16.20 -15.99
CA GLN A 423 -16.09 17.28 -15.05
C GLN A 423 -16.98 18.51 -15.30
N GLU A 424 -17.13 18.94 -16.56
CA GLU A 424 -17.96 20.09 -16.97
C GLU A 424 -19.44 19.89 -16.63
N SER A 425 -19.96 18.69 -16.89
CA SER A 425 -21.34 18.33 -16.56
C SER A 425 -21.57 18.05 -15.08
N ARG A 426 -20.52 18.13 -14.26
CA ARG A 426 -20.54 17.77 -12.83
C ARG A 426 -21.17 16.39 -12.60
N ALA A 427 -20.85 15.44 -13.48
CA ALA A 427 -21.40 14.09 -13.43
C ALA A 427 -21.04 13.40 -12.11
N LEU A 428 -21.88 12.47 -11.67
CA LEU A 428 -21.62 11.68 -10.47
C LEU A 428 -20.87 10.40 -10.87
N VAL A 429 -19.55 10.47 -10.91
CA VAL A 429 -18.66 9.41 -11.41
C VAL A 429 -18.10 8.59 -10.23
N HIS A 430 -17.78 7.32 -10.46
CA HIS A 430 -17.09 6.49 -9.46
C HIS A 430 -15.71 7.08 -9.12
N HIS A 431 -15.16 6.70 -7.97
CA HIS A 431 -13.96 7.31 -7.39
C HIS A 431 -14.07 8.81 -7.07
N THR A 432 -15.29 9.34 -6.98
CA THR A 432 -15.57 10.70 -6.47
C THR A 432 -16.45 10.62 -5.22
N PHE A 433 -16.70 11.76 -4.57
CA PHE A 433 -17.69 11.88 -3.51
C PHE A 433 -19.14 11.87 -4.04
N ALA A 434 -19.33 11.72 -5.35
CA ALA A 434 -20.61 11.77 -6.04
C ALA A 434 -21.39 13.08 -5.75
N ASP A 435 -20.68 14.20 -5.68
CA ASP A 435 -21.21 15.55 -5.44
C ASP A 435 -20.92 16.55 -6.58
N GLY A 436 -20.25 16.09 -7.64
CA GLY A 436 -19.88 16.89 -8.80
C GLY A 436 -18.63 17.77 -8.61
N GLU A 437 -17.86 17.60 -7.52
CA GLU A 437 -16.63 18.35 -7.24
C GLU A 437 -15.37 17.55 -7.56
N TYR A 438 -14.71 17.85 -8.67
CA TYR A 438 -13.53 17.11 -9.17
C TYR A 438 -12.19 17.67 -8.69
N ARG A 439 -12.17 18.84 -8.04
CA ARG A 439 -10.91 19.49 -7.60
C ARG A 439 -10.54 19.19 -6.14
N ARG A 440 -11.34 18.39 -5.42
CA ARG A 440 -11.14 18.12 -3.99
C ARG A 440 -9.79 17.47 -3.71
N PHE A 441 -9.43 16.47 -4.50
CA PHE A 441 -8.19 15.73 -4.25
C PHE A 441 -6.95 16.57 -4.58
N ALA A 442 -6.98 17.36 -5.65
CA ALA A 442 -5.95 18.36 -5.91
C ALA A 442 -5.78 19.34 -4.74
N ALA A 443 -6.89 19.85 -4.18
CA ALA A 443 -6.86 20.73 -3.01
C ALA A 443 -6.24 20.07 -1.77
N MET A 444 -6.47 18.76 -1.57
CA MET A 444 -5.78 18.01 -0.50
C MET A 444 -4.28 17.89 -0.79
N HIS A 445 -3.89 17.63 -2.03
CA HIS A 445 -2.49 17.49 -2.44
C HIS A 445 -1.71 18.82 -2.39
N ALA A 446 -2.39 19.97 -2.40
CA ALA A 446 -1.74 21.29 -2.33
C ALA A 446 -0.94 21.48 -1.02
N HIS A 447 -1.26 20.71 0.03
CA HIS A 447 -0.54 20.73 1.30
C HIS A 447 0.72 19.86 1.33
N VAL A 448 0.89 18.97 0.35
CA VAL A 448 1.99 17.99 0.28
C VAL A 448 2.76 18.07 -1.03
N THR A 449 2.49 19.09 -1.85
CA THR A 449 3.17 19.35 -3.12
C THR A 449 3.53 20.83 -3.24
N ILE A 450 4.63 21.16 -3.90
CA ILE A 450 5.10 22.54 -4.04
C ILE A 450 4.46 23.27 -5.22
N ALA A 451 4.00 22.53 -6.23
CA ALA A 451 3.34 23.06 -7.40
C ALA A 451 2.35 22.04 -7.97
N GLN A 452 1.29 22.54 -8.60
CA GLN A 452 0.24 21.71 -9.20
C GLN A 452 -0.18 22.27 -10.56
N THR A 453 -0.61 21.39 -11.47
CA THR A 453 -1.26 21.80 -12.72
C THR A 453 -2.36 20.83 -13.13
N ASN A 454 -3.36 21.35 -13.83
CA ASN A 454 -4.44 20.59 -14.46
C ASN A 454 -4.36 20.76 -15.98
N LEU A 455 -4.01 19.69 -16.68
CA LEU A 455 -3.74 19.71 -18.11
C LEU A 455 -5.05 19.66 -18.91
N TYR A 456 -5.77 20.79 -18.91
CA TYR A 456 -7.13 20.90 -19.45
C TYR A 456 -7.19 21.52 -20.86
N ASP A 457 -6.36 22.54 -21.12
CA ASP A 457 -6.29 23.28 -22.38
C ASP A 457 -4.98 22.95 -23.12
N PRO A 458 -5.04 22.29 -24.29
CA PRO A 458 -3.84 21.85 -25.01
C PRO A 458 -2.90 22.98 -25.42
N ARG A 459 -3.38 24.24 -25.47
CA ARG A 459 -2.55 25.41 -25.82
C ARG A 459 -1.55 25.79 -24.74
N THR A 460 -1.86 25.50 -23.47
CA THR A 460 -1.04 25.88 -22.31
C THR A 460 -0.26 24.72 -21.69
N VAL A 461 -0.57 23.49 -22.11
CA VAL A 461 0.02 22.26 -21.55
C VAL A 461 1.55 22.26 -21.57
N PRO A 462 2.25 22.61 -22.68
CA PRO A 462 3.71 22.62 -22.70
C PRO A 462 4.32 23.48 -21.59
N ASP A 463 3.84 24.73 -21.47
CA ASP A 463 4.34 25.68 -20.46
C ASP A 463 3.98 25.26 -19.04
N GLN A 464 2.78 24.69 -18.84
CA GLN A 464 2.35 24.17 -17.56
C GLN A 464 3.23 23.02 -17.06
N ILE A 465 3.51 22.03 -17.92
CA ILE A 465 4.39 20.90 -17.60
C ILE A 465 5.80 21.41 -17.26
N ASP A 466 6.37 22.25 -18.14
CA ASP A 466 7.72 22.77 -17.96
C ASP A 466 7.86 23.56 -16.65
N SER A 467 6.86 24.41 -16.35
CA SER A 467 6.81 25.22 -15.14
C SER A 467 6.80 24.36 -13.88
N VAL A 468 5.90 23.38 -13.78
CA VAL A 468 5.82 22.54 -12.55
C VAL A 468 7.05 21.67 -12.39
N LEU A 469 7.60 21.10 -13.47
CA LEU A 469 8.83 20.31 -13.41
C LEU A 469 10.02 21.16 -12.93
N GLN A 470 10.11 22.42 -13.37
CA GLN A 470 11.13 23.34 -12.85
C GLN A 470 10.98 23.59 -11.35
N GLN A 471 9.75 23.69 -10.82
CA GLN A 471 9.50 23.84 -9.38
C GLN A 471 9.96 22.61 -8.58
N ALA A 472 9.73 21.39 -9.11
CA ALA A 472 10.21 20.16 -8.50
C ALA A 472 11.74 20.19 -8.31
N LEU A 473 12.49 20.61 -9.32
CA LEU A 473 13.95 20.72 -9.29
C LEU A 473 14.44 21.86 -8.40
N LEU A 474 13.78 23.02 -8.44
CA LEU A 474 14.16 24.19 -7.66
C LEU A 474 14.06 23.92 -6.16
N HIS A 475 12.95 23.32 -5.74
CA HIS A 475 12.63 23.10 -4.34
C HIS A 475 12.99 21.70 -3.83
N ASN A 476 13.33 20.76 -4.72
CA ASN A 476 13.51 19.34 -4.40
C ASN A 476 12.29 18.78 -3.66
N ARG A 477 11.09 19.04 -4.16
CA ARG A 477 9.83 18.66 -3.52
C ARG A 477 8.84 18.09 -4.53
N PRO A 478 7.85 17.30 -4.08
CA PRO A 478 6.85 16.74 -4.97
C PRO A 478 5.99 17.79 -5.68
N ILE A 479 5.54 17.45 -6.88
CA ILE A 479 4.56 18.22 -7.66
C ILE A 479 3.39 17.32 -8.06
N TYR A 480 2.28 17.93 -8.48
CA TYR A 480 1.05 17.21 -8.81
C TYR A 480 0.53 17.61 -10.20
N ILE A 481 0.24 16.63 -11.06
CA ILE A 481 -0.21 16.84 -12.44
C ILE A 481 -1.50 16.05 -12.67
N GLU A 482 -2.60 16.72 -12.96
CA GLU A 482 -3.85 16.07 -13.37
C GLU A 482 -3.96 16.01 -14.88
N ILE A 483 -4.35 14.84 -15.39
CA ILE A 483 -4.53 14.58 -16.82
C ILE A 483 -5.92 13.97 -17.03
N PRO A 484 -6.90 14.68 -17.61
CA PRO A 484 -8.18 14.10 -17.99
C PRO A 484 -8.01 12.92 -18.96
N ASP A 485 -8.79 11.84 -18.80
CA ASP A 485 -8.66 10.61 -19.60
C ASP A 485 -8.73 10.84 -21.12
N ASP A 486 -9.40 11.90 -21.58
CA ASP A 486 -9.50 12.26 -23.00
C ASP A 486 -8.30 13.06 -23.54
N MET A 487 -7.34 13.44 -22.70
CA MET A 487 -6.21 14.32 -23.04
C MET A 487 -4.90 13.66 -23.49
N PRO A 488 -4.51 12.41 -23.10
CA PRO A 488 -3.19 11.85 -23.43
C PRO A 488 -2.82 11.91 -24.92
N GLY A 489 -3.77 11.62 -25.82
CA GLY A 489 -3.56 11.63 -27.26
C GLY A 489 -3.79 12.97 -27.96
N VAL A 490 -4.12 14.04 -27.23
CA VAL A 490 -4.35 15.36 -27.81
C VAL A 490 -3.01 15.98 -28.23
N LEU A 491 -2.99 16.61 -29.42
CA LEU A 491 -1.78 17.26 -29.94
C LEU A 491 -1.52 18.59 -29.23
N VAL A 492 -0.27 18.81 -28.82
CA VAL A 492 0.27 20.03 -28.19
C VAL A 492 1.52 20.49 -28.93
N SER A 493 1.93 21.75 -28.77
CA SER A 493 3.14 22.25 -29.43
C SER A 493 4.40 21.52 -28.94
N ALA A 494 5.27 21.13 -29.86
CA ALA A 494 6.55 20.49 -29.56
C ALA A 494 7.70 21.51 -29.38
N ALA A 495 7.44 22.81 -29.59
CA ALA A 495 8.48 23.84 -29.68
C ALA A 495 9.41 23.82 -28.45
N ASN A 496 8.83 23.85 -27.25
CA ASN A 496 9.56 23.87 -25.99
C ASN A 496 10.50 22.67 -25.79
N LEU A 497 10.20 21.49 -26.35
CA LEU A 497 11.03 20.29 -26.20
C LEU A 497 12.44 20.47 -26.79
N THR A 498 12.57 21.35 -27.79
CA THR A 498 13.84 21.65 -28.47
C THR A 498 14.41 23.01 -28.05
N THR A 499 13.56 24.00 -27.79
CA THR A 499 14.00 25.37 -27.50
C THR A 499 14.30 25.62 -26.02
N THR A 500 13.74 24.82 -25.12
CA THR A 500 13.81 25.05 -23.67
C THR A 500 14.42 23.85 -22.97
N THR A 501 15.51 24.07 -22.24
CA THR A 501 16.05 23.07 -21.30
C THR A 501 15.51 23.33 -19.91
N ILE A 502 14.77 22.37 -19.35
CA ILE A 502 14.34 22.43 -17.95
C ILE A 502 15.57 22.16 -17.08
N LYS A 503 15.95 23.15 -16.29
CA LYS A 503 17.02 23.07 -15.30
C LYS A 503 16.66 23.89 -14.08
N ARG A 504 17.35 23.63 -12.97
CA ARG A 504 17.28 24.49 -11.80
C ARG A 504 17.67 25.93 -12.20
N PRO A 505 16.81 26.93 -11.97
CA PRO A 505 17.16 28.33 -12.22
C PRO A 505 18.43 28.73 -11.48
N ALA A 506 19.31 29.48 -12.15
CA ALA A 506 20.43 30.12 -11.47
C ALA A 506 19.90 31.29 -10.63
N ALA A 507 20.37 31.40 -9.39
CA ALA A 507 20.11 32.60 -8.61
C ALA A 507 20.97 33.76 -9.13
N PRO A 508 20.45 35.00 -9.16
CA PRO A 508 21.25 36.16 -9.49
C PRO A 508 22.35 36.35 -8.42
N THR A 509 23.56 36.70 -8.86
CA THR A 509 24.63 37.14 -7.95
C THR A 509 24.24 38.47 -7.33
N THR A 510 24.30 38.56 -6.00
CA THR A 510 24.01 39.80 -5.26
C THR A 510 25.28 40.64 -5.12
N GLU A 511 25.15 41.96 -5.05
CA GLU A 511 26.31 42.85 -4.78
C GLU A 511 27.00 42.51 -3.45
N SER A 512 26.23 42.01 -2.47
CA SER A 512 26.76 41.56 -1.19
C SER A 512 27.54 40.26 -1.26
N GLU A 513 27.36 39.44 -2.30
CA GLU A 513 27.90 38.08 -2.34
C GLU A 513 29.43 38.06 -2.19
N SER A 514 30.16 38.93 -2.88
CA SER A 514 31.62 39.01 -2.76
C SER A 514 32.05 39.38 -1.34
N SER A 515 31.35 40.31 -0.69
CA SER A 515 31.62 40.68 0.71
C SER A 515 31.35 39.53 1.67
N VAL A 516 30.30 38.73 1.42
CA VAL A 516 29.97 37.56 2.25
C VAL A 516 31.00 36.46 2.04
N LEU A 517 31.42 36.19 0.79
CA LEU A 517 32.51 35.25 0.48
C LEU A 517 33.79 35.62 1.22
N THR A 518 34.20 36.90 1.17
CA THR A 518 35.38 37.37 1.93
C THR A 518 35.20 37.16 3.43
N ARG A 519 34.03 37.51 3.99
CA ARG A 519 33.77 37.32 5.43
C ARG A 519 33.79 35.85 5.86
N VAL A 520 33.24 34.95 5.05
CA VAL A 520 33.29 33.50 5.29
C VAL A 520 34.72 32.99 5.18
N ALA A 521 35.45 33.37 4.13
CA ALA A 521 36.85 32.99 3.93
C ALA A 521 37.74 33.47 5.08
N ASP A 522 37.58 34.71 5.55
CA ASP A 522 38.33 35.27 6.68
C ASP A 522 38.08 34.49 7.97
N ARG A 523 36.82 34.11 8.25
CA ARG A 523 36.50 33.21 9.38
C ARG A 523 37.17 31.86 9.22
N ILE A 524 37.18 31.30 8.01
CA ILE A 524 37.85 30.02 7.72
C ILE A 524 39.37 30.12 7.95
N TYR A 525 40.03 31.18 7.48
CA TYR A 525 41.48 31.36 7.61
C TYR A 525 41.95 31.66 9.03
N THR A 526 41.06 32.18 9.89
CA THR A 526 41.40 32.59 11.25
C THR A 526 40.97 31.60 12.34
N ALA A 527 40.19 30.58 11.98
CA ALA A 527 39.71 29.56 12.91
C ALA A 527 40.87 28.74 13.49
N LYS A 528 40.82 28.43 14.79
CA LYS A 528 41.83 27.63 15.49
C LYS A 528 41.32 26.23 15.82
N GLN A 529 40.02 26.10 16.07
CA GLN A 529 39.35 24.85 16.36
C GLN A 529 38.07 24.72 15.51
N PRO A 530 38.22 24.60 14.17
CA PRO A 530 37.08 24.51 13.27
C PRO A 530 36.51 23.09 13.16
N LEU A 531 35.22 22.99 12.84
CA LEU A 531 34.55 21.74 12.48
C LEU A 531 33.58 21.91 11.30
N ILE A 532 33.33 20.83 10.57
CA ILE A 532 32.29 20.75 9.54
C ILE A 532 31.17 19.81 10.01
N LEU A 533 29.93 20.29 10.00
CA LEU A 533 28.74 19.49 10.27
C LEU A 533 27.92 19.35 8.98
N VAL A 534 27.90 18.14 8.43
CA VAL A 534 27.18 17.82 7.20
C VAL A 534 25.82 17.21 7.53
N ASP A 535 24.76 17.81 7.00
CA ASP A 535 23.38 17.36 7.20
C ASP A 535 22.69 17.06 5.85
N GLY A 536 21.52 16.42 5.92
CA GLY A 536 20.87 15.74 4.79
C GLY A 536 20.42 16.64 3.65
N GLU A 537 20.13 17.93 3.91
CA GLU A 537 19.69 18.84 2.84
C GLU A 537 20.83 19.18 1.88
N SER A 538 22.09 18.86 2.21
CA SER A 538 23.23 18.98 1.29
C SER A 538 22.97 18.22 -0.03
N ARG A 539 22.26 17.08 0.05
CA ARG A 539 21.79 16.32 -1.12
C ARG A 539 20.81 17.12 -1.96
N ALA A 540 19.73 17.61 -1.36
CA ALA A 540 18.71 18.39 -2.05
C ALA A 540 19.26 19.72 -2.61
N MET A 541 20.27 20.28 -1.95
CA MET A 541 20.96 21.47 -2.42
C MET A 541 21.87 21.20 -3.63
N GLY A 542 22.25 19.95 -3.88
CA GLY A 542 23.11 19.55 -5.01
C GLY A 542 24.58 19.91 -4.81
N ILE A 543 25.05 19.98 -3.57
CA ILE A 543 26.41 20.45 -3.20
C ILE A 543 27.28 19.39 -2.53
N VAL A 544 26.87 18.11 -2.61
CA VAL A 544 27.57 17.02 -1.92
C VAL A 544 29.05 16.91 -2.34
N ASP A 545 29.36 17.12 -3.62
CA ASP A 545 30.74 17.07 -4.13
C ASP A 545 31.58 18.28 -3.69
N ASP A 546 30.97 19.46 -3.60
CA ASP A 546 31.60 20.67 -3.04
C ASP A 546 31.92 20.47 -1.55
N VAL A 547 30.98 19.91 -0.79
CA VAL A 547 31.18 19.55 0.62
C VAL A 547 32.30 18.52 0.75
N GLN A 548 32.33 17.48 -0.10
CA GLN A 548 33.41 16.49 -0.10
C GLN A 548 34.78 17.12 -0.38
N THR A 549 34.83 18.15 -1.23
CA THR A 549 36.05 18.92 -1.51
C THR A 549 36.49 19.70 -0.29
N LEU A 550 35.58 20.43 0.36
CA LEU A 550 35.86 21.14 1.62
C LEU A 550 36.40 20.18 2.68
N VAL A 551 35.77 19.02 2.87
CA VAL A 551 36.20 18.01 3.84
C VAL A 551 37.64 17.55 3.58
N ARG A 552 37.99 17.24 2.33
CA ARG A 552 39.34 16.76 1.98
C ARG A 552 40.40 17.84 2.14
N GLU A 553 40.17 18.99 1.52
CA GLU A 553 41.19 20.04 1.40
C GLU A 553 41.43 20.76 2.74
N THR A 554 40.38 20.93 3.56
CA THR A 554 40.55 21.53 4.90
C THR A 554 41.17 20.56 5.91
N SER A 555 40.94 19.24 5.72
CA SER A 555 41.25 18.21 6.72
C SER A 555 40.64 18.49 8.11
N TRP A 556 39.58 19.30 8.18
CA TRP A 556 38.93 19.65 9.45
C TRP A 556 38.07 18.51 9.99
N PRO A 557 37.97 18.35 11.32
CA PRO A 557 37.05 17.41 11.94
C PRO A 557 35.64 17.58 11.38
N THR A 558 35.15 16.51 10.78
CA THR A 558 33.89 16.48 10.06
C THR A 558 32.98 15.46 10.72
N PHE A 559 31.78 15.91 11.07
CA PHE A 559 30.71 15.08 11.59
C PHE A 559 29.51 15.12 10.65
N THR A 560 28.67 14.10 10.74
CA THR A 560 27.36 14.09 10.08
C THR A 560 26.25 14.08 11.11
N THR A 561 25.08 14.57 10.73
CA THR A 561 23.83 14.17 11.38
C THR A 561 23.43 12.75 10.93
N VAL A 562 22.29 12.26 11.40
CA VAL A 562 21.72 11.00 10.93
C VAL A 562 21.32 11.12 9.46
N SER A 563 20.68 12.23 9.07
CA SER A 563 20.28 12.49 7.68
C SER A 563 21.47 12.73 6.73
N GLY A 564 22.58 13.25 7.25
CA GLY A 564 23.83 13.47 6.48
C GLY A 564 24.70 12.23 6.31
N LYS A 565 24.36 11.10 6.94
CA LYS A 565 25.17 9.89 6.91
C LYS A 565 25.28 9.33 5.50
N GLY A 566 26.51 9.00 5.07
CA GLY A 566 26.79 8.55 3.71
C GLY A 566 26.75 9.65 2.64
N LEU A 567 26.68 10.93 3.02
CA LEU A 567 26.87 12.05 2.08
C LEU A 567 28.36 12.34 1.81
N VAL A 568 29.22 12.15 2.80
CA VAL A 568 30.69 12.30 2.70
C VAL A 568 31.39 10.96 2.93
N ASP A 569 32.60 10.82 2.39
CA ASP A 569 33.41 9.60 2.50
C ASP A 569 33.91 9.39 3.94
N GLU A 570 33.36 8.40 4.63
CA GLU A 570 33.75 8.04 6.01
C GLU A 570 35.14 7.36 6.11
N HIS A 571 35.83 7.15 4.99
CA HIS A 571 37.23 6.71 4.95
C HIS A 571 38.22 7.87 5.12
N GLU A 572 37.76 9.11 4.94
CA GLU A 572 38.61 10.27 5.19
C GLU A 572 39.03 10.32 6.68
N PRO A 573 40.32 10.56 6.97
CA PRO A 573 40.84 10.48 8.34
C PRO A 573 40.24 11.54 9.27
N ASN A 574 39.68 12.61 8.72
CA ASN A 574 39.00 13.69 9.43
C ASN A 574 37.47 13.54 9.49
N VAL A 575 36.87 12.45 8.96
CA VAL A 575 35.44 12.17 9.12
C VAL A 575 35.21 11.22 10.29
N TYR A 576 34.49 11.69 11.31
CA TYR A 576 34.27 11.00 12.59
C TYR A 576 32.91 10.28 12.66
N GLY A 577 32.06 10.46 11.64
CA GLY A 577 30.74 9.84 11.56
C GLY A 577 29.65 10.66 12.24
N ASN A 578 28.61 9.98 12.72
CA ASN A 578 27.42 10.63 13.26
C ASN A 578 27.72 11.33 14.61
N TYR A 579 27.45 12.63 14.70
CA TYR A 579 27.50 13.36 15.96
C TYR A 579 26.23 13.14 16.78
N ALA A 580 26.38 12.59 17.99
CA ALA A 580 25.27 12.22 18.87
C ALA A 580 25.18 13.06 20.15
N GLY A 581 25.84 14.22 20.20
CA GLY A 581 25.82 15.12 21.35
C GLY A 581 26.14 14.41 22.66
N ARG A 582 25.32 14.63 23.70
CA ARG A 582 25.50 14.00 25.03
C ARG A 582 25.33 12.47 25.06
N LEU A 583 24.74 11.88 24.01
CA LEU A 583 24.55 10.43 23.90
C LEU A 583 25.71 9.76 23.15
N GLY A 584 26.60 10.55 22.56
CA GLY A 584 27.78 10.08 21.84
C GLY A 584 29.05 10.12 22.67
N ASP A 585 30.18 10.22 21.96
CA ASP A 585 31.51 10.33 22.54
C ASP A 585 31.71 11.68 23.27
N PRO A 586 32.07 11.68 24.57
CA PRO A 586 32.37 12.89 25.32
C PRO A 586 33.46 13.76 24.68
N ASN A 587 34.47 13.16 24.05
CA ASN A 587 35.55 13.91 23.39
C ASN A 587 35.02 14.67 22.17
N TYR A 588 34.11 14.07 21.41
CA TYR A 588 33.47 14.75 20.27
C TYR A 588 32.56 15.87 20.76
N LYS A 589 31.85 15.66 21.88
CA LYS A 589 31.03 16.70 22.49
C LYS A 589 31.87 17.89 22.94
N THR A 590 32.95 17.66 23.69
CA THR A 590 33.87 18.72 24.13
C THR A 590 34.42 19.49 22.95
N TYR A 591 34.90 18.80 21.90
CA TYR A 591 35.42 19.45 20.70
C TYR A 591 34.36 20.33 20.02
N PHE A 592 33.13 19.82 19.89
CA PHE A 592 32.01 20.55 19.31
C PHE A 592 31.65 21.80 20.12
N ASP A 593 31.55 21.69 21.44
CA ASP A 593 31.20 22.81 22.34
C ASP A 593 32.30 23.91 22.34
N GLU A 594 33.58 23.50 22.25
CA GLU A 594 34.72 24.41 22.29
C GLU A 594 35.13 24.97 20.92
N SER A 595 34.44 24.56 19.84
CA SER A 595 34.79 24.99 18.49
C SER A 595 34.52 26.47 18.25
N ASP A 596 35.49 27.16 17.64
CA ASP A 596 35.41 28.59 17.35
C ASP A 596 34.79 28.89 15.97
N LEU A 597 34.64 27.85 15.13
CA LEU A 597 33.92 27.90 13.87
C LEU A 597 33.27 26.54 13.54
N ILE A 598 31.97 26.55 13.30
CA ILE A 598 31.21 25.40 12.80
C ILE A 598 30.64 25.72 11.42
N LEU A 599 31.07 25.01 10.38
CA LEU A 599 30.42 25.06 9.07
C LEU A 599 29.25 24.07 9.05
N GLU A 600 28.03 24.57 9.20
CA GLU A 600 26.82 23.77 9.17
C GLU A 600 26.22 23.79 7.76
N ILE A 601 26.23 22.64 7.09
CA ILE A 601 25.87 22.55 5.66
C ILE A 601 24.65 21.66 5.48
N GLY A 602 23.59 22.24 4.90
CA GLY A 602 22.38 21.50 4.56
C GLY A 602 21.52 21.10 5.76
N GLN A 603 21.35 22.01 6.72
CA GLN A 603 20.61 21.80 7.97
C GLN A 603 19.19 21.23 7.76
N HIS A 604 18.87 20.14 8.47
CA HIS A 604 17.54 19.54 8.58
C HIS A 604 17.15 19.43 10.07
N HIS A 605 16.84 20.57 10.69
CA HIS A 605 16.60 20.66 12.13
C HIS A 605 15.23 20.10 12.54
N THR A 606 15.17 18.78 12.71
CA THR A 606 14.04 18.09 13.33
C THR A 606 14.45 17.47 14.65
N ASP A 607 13.48 17.24 15.54
CA ASP A 607 13.73 16.68 16.86
C ASP A 607 14.43 15.31 16.77
N THR A 608 14.06 14.49 15.80
CA THR A 608 14.66 13.16 15.59
C THR A 608 16.06 13.22 14.97
N ASN A 609 16.30 14.11 13.99
CA ASN A 609 17.62 14.27 13.37
C ASN A 609 18.65 14.89 14.32
N THR A 610 18.19 15.77 15.22
CA THR A 610 19.04 16.57 16.11
C THR A 610 19.03 16.12 17.58
N LEU A 611 18.53 14.92 17.85
CA LEU A 611 18.42 14.32 19.20
C LEU A 611 17.73 15.24 20.21
N ILE A 612 16.51 15.68 19.86
CA ILE A 612 15.68 16.64 20.58
C ILE A 612 16.40 18.01 20.66
N PHE A 613 16.86 18.49 19.50
CA PHE A 613 17.50 19.80 19.34
C PHE A 613 18.81 19.97 20.14
N GLN A 614 19.48 18.87 20.48
CA GLN A 614 20.70 18.87 21.30
C GLN A 614 21.99 18.91 20.48
N THR A 615 21.92 18.62 19.19
CA THR A 615 23.08 18.64 18.28
C THR A 615 23.08 19.85 17.36
N ILE A 616 22.26 20.86 17.65
CA ILE A 616 22.24 22.12 16.89
C ILE A 616 23.42 22.98 17.36
N PRO A 617 24.31 23.40 16.44
CA PRO A 617 25.40 24.32 16.74
C PRO A 617 24.96 25.65 17.36
N GLU A 618 25.79 26.25 18.22
CA GLU A 618 25.55 27.61 18.69
C GLU A 618 25.68 28.62 17.55
N ARG A 619 24.73 29.55 17.43
CA ARG A 619 24.71 30.51 16.32
C ARG A 619 25.99 31.34 16.25
N ALA A 620 26.48 31.84 17.39
CA ALA A 620 27.62 32.75 17.46
C ALA A 620 28.93 32.19 16.87
N THR A 621 29.09 30.86 16.88
CA THR A 621 30.26 30.15 16.34
C THR A 621 29.96 29.48 14.99
N SER A 622 28.76 29.61 14.44
CA SER A 622 28.34 28.88 13.24
C SER A 622 28.24 29.74 11.99
N ILE A 623 28.59 29.12 10.86
CA ILE A 623 28.21 29.57 9.52
C ILE A 623 27.30 28.51 8.92
N THR A 624 26.03 28.85 8.70
CA THR A 624 25.02 27.92 8.19
C THR A 624 24.72 28.22 6.73
N PHE A 625 24.72 27.18 5.89
CA PHE A 625 24.39 27.25 4.47
C PHE A 625 23.03 26.60 4.20
N THR A 626 22.08 27.36 3.67
CA THR A 626 20.74 26.89 3.29
C THR A 626 20.53 27.00 1.78
N ASP A 627 19.35 26.59 1.30
CA ASP A 627 18.95 26.71 -0.10
C ASP A 627 18.79 28.16 -0.60
N THR A 628 18.68 29.12 0.30
CA THR A 628 18.28 30.51 0.02
C THR A 628 19.08 31.56 0.78
N ALA A 629 19.94 31.16 1.71
CA ALA A 629 20.70 32.08 2.53
C ALA A 629 22.02 31.48 3.06
N VAL A 630 22.93 32.38 3.44
CA VAL A 630 24.07 32.07 4.30
C VAL A 630 23.91 32.86 5.59
N ARG A 631 24.12 32.21 6.73
CA ARG A 631 24.03 32.84 8.06
C ARG A 631 25.40 32.81 8.72
N ILE A 632 25.83 33.92 9.28
CA ILE A 632 27.13 34.07 9.97
C ILE A 632 26.84 34.66 11.36
N GLY A 633 26.86 33.84 12.41
CA GLY A 633 26.37 34.33 13.70
C GLY A 633 24.86 34.58 13.65
N ASP A 634 24.47 35.78 14.11
CA ASP A 634 23.09 36.26 14.01
C ASP A 634 22.78 36.97 12.68
N ASP A 635 23.80 37.27 11.87
CA ASP A 635 23.62 37.91 10.56
C ASP A 635 23.09 36.92 9.53
N THR A 636 22.06 37.32 8.78
CA THR A 636 21.47 36.52 7.70
C THR A 636 21.61 37.23 6.36
N TYR A 637 22.31 36.59 5.43
CA TYR A 637 22.49 37.05 4.06
C TYR A 637 21.56 36.25 3.15
N ARG A 638 20.48 36.90 2.71
CA ARG A 638 19.44 36.30 1.88
C ARG A 638 19.86 36.28 0.41
N ASP A 639 19.09 35.55 -0.38
CA ASP A 639 19.22 35.46 -1.84
C ASP A 639 20.57 34.85 -2.28
N LEU A 640 21.17 34.04 -1.41
CA LEU A 640 22.36 33.25 -1.69
C LEU A 640 21.97 31.80 -1.90
N SER A 641 22.11 31.32 -3.13
CA SER A 641 21.80 29.93 -3.51
C SER A 641 22.91 28.95 -3.11
N PRO A 642 22.70 27.62 -3.23
CA PRO A 642 23.75 26.64 -2.97
C PRO A 642 25.01 26.81 -3.83
N ALA A 643 24.92 27.47 -4.98
CA ALA A 643 26.10 27.80 -5.80
C ALA A 643 27.10 28.72 -5.06
N PHE A 644 26.69 29.36 -3.96
CA PHE A 644 27.59 30.06 -3.05
C PHE A 644 28.66 29.12 -2.48
N VAL A 645 28.29 27.89 -2.11
CA VAL A 645 29.24 26.90 -1.57
C VAL A 645 30.25 26.51 -2.65
N THR A 646 29.79 26.23 -3.87
CA THR A 646 30.66 25.97 -5.03
C THR A 646 31.65 27.13 -5.26
N ARG A 647 31.18 28.37 -5.25
CA ARG A 647 32.04 29.56 -5.40
C ARG A 647 33.01 29.74 -4.24
N LEU A 648 32.58 29.45 -3.01
CA LEU A 648 33.44 29.46 -1.84
C LEU A 648 34.60 28.47 -2.02
N VAL A 649 34.30 27.21 -2.39
CA VAL A 649 35.33 26.18 -2.67
C VAL A 649 36.35 26.68 -3.72
N HIS A 650 35.89 27.31 -4.79
CA HIS A 650 36.78 27.84 -5.84
C HIS A 650 37.59 29.08 -5.44
N THR A 651 37.13 29.83 -4.43
CA THR A 651 37.78 31.09 -4.01
C THR A 651 38.74 30.88 -2.83
N LEU A 652 38.58 29.78 -2.09
CA LEU A 652 39.45 29.46 -0.96
C LEU A 652 40.87 29.12 -1.43
N ASP A 653 41.86 29.71 -0.76
CA ASP A 653 43.25 29.28 -0.81
C ASP A 653 43.47 28.24 0.30
N PHE A 654 43.34 26.97 -0.07
CA PHE A 654 43.46 25.85 0.86
C PHE A 654 44.82 25.78 1.56
N ALA A 655 45.88 26.37 0.99
CA ALA A 655 47.19 26.42 1.64
C ALA A 655 47.23 27.34 2.87
N ARG A 656 46.29 28.29 2.97
CA ARG A 656 46.15 29.21 4.11
C ARG A 656 45.24 28.67 5.21
N ILE A 657 44.53 27.57 4.97
CA ILE A 657 43.56 27.04 5.93
C ILE A 657 44.31 26.36 7.08
N PRO A 658 44.09 26.80 8.34
CA PRO A 658 44.74 26.22 9.49
C PRO A 658 44.25 24.79 9.73
N LYS A 659 45.18 23.89 10.07
CA LYS A 659 44.85 22.56 10.59
C LYS A 659 44.72 22.65 12.11
N PRO A 660 43.66 22.09 12.72
CA PRO A 660 43.50 22.14 14.17
C PRO A 660 44.66 21.43 14.86
N ALA A 661 45.24 22.08 15.88
CA ALA A 661 46.39 21.55 16.61
C ALA A 661 46.05 20.26 17.38
N ASN A 662 44.83 20.19 17.92
CA ASN A 662 44.33 19.07 18.71
C ASN A 662 42.97 18.60 18.14
N PRO A 663 42.93 17.87 17.01
CA PRO A 663 41.69 17.27 16.54
C PRO A 663 41.17 16.24 17.56
N PRO A 664 39.85 15.94 17.57
CA PRO A 664 39.32 14.97 18.52
C PRO A 664 39.95 13.60 18.29
N SER A 665 40.27 12.90 19.37
CA SER A 665 40.73 11.51 19.30
C SER A 665 39.60 10.61 18.82
N ARG A 666 39.85 9.75 17.84
CA ARG A 666 38.87 8.75 17.43
C ARG A 666 38.67 7.76 18.57
N THR A 667 37.42 7.58 18.99
CA THR A 667 37.10 6.48 19.90
C THR A 667 37.17 5.15 19.15
N GLU A 668 38.21 4.38 19.45
CA GLU A 668 38.25 2.97 19.10
C GLU A 668 37.32 2.21 20.05
N VAL A 669 36.24 1.66 19.52
CA VAL A 669 35.44 0.68 20.26
C VAL A 669 36.19 -0.64 20.18
N PRO A 670 36.67 -1.21 21.30
CA PRO A 670 37.41 -2.47 21.28
C PRO A 670 36.58 -3.56 20.62
N ALA A 671 37.22 -4.41 19.81
CA ALA A 671 36.59 -5.63 19.31
C ALA A 671 36.21 -6.50 20.51
N GLN A 672 34.91 -6.58 20.80
CA GLN A 672 34.42 -7.38 21.91
C GLN A 672 34.35 -8.84 21.48
N THR A 673 34.94 -9.75 22.25
CA THR A 673 34.76 -11.19 22.04
C THR A 673 33.34 -11.56 22.45
N LEU A 674 32.48 -11.80 21.46
CA LEU A 674 31.09 -12.21 21.67
C LEU A 674 31.05 -13.72 21.90
N SER A 675 30.22 -14.17 22.85
CA SER A 675 30.00 -15.61 23.05
C SER A 675 29.32 -16.20 21.81
N PRO A 676 29.85 -17.25 21.17
CA PRO A 676 29.25 -17.83 19.97
C PRO A 676 27.79 -18.28 20.19
N THR A 677 27.46 -18.76 21.39
CA THR A 677 26.09 -19.18 21.78
C THR A 677 25.27 -18.07 22.43
N GLY A 678 25.87 -16.88 22.62
CA GLY A 678 25.17 -15.72 23.16
C GLY A 678 24.12 -15.21 22.17
N ARG A 679 23.01 -14.70 22.70
CA ARG A 679 21.96 -14.09 21.89
C ARG A 679 22.49 -12.82 21.20
N ILE A 680 21.98 -12.58 20.00
CA ILE A 680 22.28 -11.38 19.22
C ILE A 680 21.63 -10.17 19.90
N THR A 681 22.36 -9.06 19.98
CA THR A 681 21.89 -7.82 20.59
C THR A 681 22.09 -6.60 19.69
N GLN A 682 21.24 -5.58 19.82
CA GLN A 682 21.32 -4.34 19.04
C GLN A 682 22.70 -3.69 19.16
N LYS A 683 23.29 -3.67 20.37
CA LYS A 683 24.60 -3.08 20.69
C LYS A 683 25.73 -3.46 19.73
N ASP A 684 25.78 -4.73 19.34
CA ASP A 684 26.90 -5.30 18.61
C ASP A 684 26.51 -5.75 17.19
N PHE A 685 25.20 -5.83 16.89
CA PHE A 685 24.68 -6.38 15.64
C PHE A 685 25.14 -5.58 14.42
N TYR A 686 24.92 -4.26 14.39
CA TYR A 686 25.26 -3.43 13.22
C TYR A 686 26.77 -3.37 12.99
N ARG A 687 27.56 -3.34 14.07
CA ARG A 687 29.03 -3.41 13.97
C ARG A 687 29.48 -4.74 13.36
N ARG A 688 28.85 -5.85 13.76
CA ARG A 688 29.18 -7.18 13.23
C ARG A 688 28.81 -7.29 11.75
N VAL A 689 27.62 -6.83 11.38
CA VAL A 689 27.12 -6.85 9.99
C VAL A 689 27.82 -5.84 9.09
N ASN A 690 28.46 -4.78 9.63
CA ASN A 690 29.16 -3.76 8.84
C ASN A 690 30.20 -4.37 7.87
N SER A 691 30.79 -5.52 8.23
CA SER A 691 31.73 -6.27 7.37
C SER A 691 31.13 -6.79 6.06
N LEU A 692 29.79 -6.92 5.98
CA LEU A 692 29.10 -7.31 4.76
C LEU A 692 29.02 -6.15 3.75
N LEU A 693 29.03 -4.91 4.21
CA LEU A 693 28.85 -3.74 3.36
C LEU A 693 30.05 -3.57 2.42
N ARG A 694 29.78 -3.19 1.17
CA ARG A 694 30.77 -3.05 0.10
C ARG A 694 30.67 -1.67 -0.55
N PRO A 695 31.76 -1.20 -1.20
CA PRO A 695 31.74 0.02 -1.97
C PRO A 695 30.58 0.04 -2.99
N GLY A 696 29.84 1.14 -3.03
CA GLY A 696 28.71 1.32 -3.95
C GLY A 696 27.39 0.69 -3.54
N ASP A 697 27.32 0.01 -2.38
CA ASP A 697 26.04 -0.47 -1.82
C ASP A 697 25.08 0.69 -1.54
N VAL A 698 23.77 0.41 -1.58
CA VAL A 698 22.74 1.30 -1.03
C VAL A 698 22.15 0.65 0.21
N VAL A 699 22.29 1.32 1.36
CA VAL A 699 21.83 0.82 2.66
C VAL A 699 20.58 1.56 3.08
N LEU A 700 19.54 0.84 3.48
CA LEU A 700 18.29 1.42 3.97
C LEU A 700 18.01 0.93 5.38
N THR A 701 17.63 1.85 6.27
CA THR A 701 17.36 1.56 7.68
C THR A 701 16.00 2.09 8.08
N GLU A 702 15.10 1.18 8.42
CA GLU A 702 13.72 1.51 8.77
C GLU A 702 13.61 2.24 10.12
N THR A 703 12.53 3.01 10.27
CA THR A 703 12.08 3.54 11.56
C THR A 703 12.02 2.43 12.61
N GLY A 704 12.48 2.74 13.83
CA GLY A 704 12.67 1.78 14.91
C GLY A 704 14.15 1.49 15.15
N THR A 705 14.46 0.31 15.68
CA THR A 705 15.84 -0.04 16.07
C THR A 705 16.83 -0.02 14.91
N ALA A 706 16.40 -0.33 13.68
CA ALA A 706 17.20 -0.24 12.47
C ALA A 706 17.76 1.18 12.24
N SER A 707 16.95 2.23 12.35
CA SER A 707 17.38 3.62 12.19
C SER A 707 18.36 4.09 13.29
N TYR A 708 18.31 3.50 14.48
CA TYR A 708 19.26 3.78 15.56
C TYR A 708 20.59 3.09 15.29
N GLY A 709 20.57 1.79 15.01
CA GLY A 709 21.79 1.03 14.74
C GLY A 709 22.48 1.39 13.43
N GLY A 710 21.71 1.84 12.42
CA GLY A 710 22.25 2.34 11.17
C GLY A 710 23.23 3.50 11.32
N ARG A 711 23.17 4.23 12.45
CA ARG A 711 24.08 5.33 12.80
C ARG A 711 25.50 4.84 13.06
N ASP A 712 25.64 3.58 13.49
CA ASP A 712 26.91 2.97 13.88
C ASP A 712 27.67 2.32 12.72
N PHE A 713 27.06 2.22 11.53
CA PHE A 713 27.78 1.73 10.36
C PHE A 713 28.96 2.63 10.02
N LYS A 714 30.07 2.02 9.61
CA LYS A 714 31.17 2.73 8.94
C LYS A 714 31.07 2.42 7.46
N LEU A 715 30.63 3.39 6.68
CA LEU A 715 30.22 3.16 5.30
C LEU A 715 31.42 3.04 4.34
N PRO A 716 31.49 1.99 3.50
CA PRO A 716 32.43 1.91 2.39
C PRO A 716 32.32 3.09 1.42
N ARG A 717 33.38 3.31 0.65
CA ARG A 717 33.41 4.37 -0.37
C ARG A 717 32.27 4.22 -1.37
N GLY A 718 31.61 5.33 -1.69
CA GLY A 718 30.51 5.36 -2.65
C GLY A 718 29.22 4.68 -2.15
N THR A 719 29.17 4.20 -0.91
CA THR A 719 27.94 3.69 -0.30
C THR A 719 27.03 4.86 0.08
N ARG A 720 25.72 4.70 -0.16
CA ARG A 720 24.70 5.65 0.33
C ARG A 720 23.89 4.99 1.42
N LEU A 721 23.52 5.75 2.45
CA LEU A 721 22.61 5.30 3.50
C LEU A 721 21.36 6.18 3.53
N PHE A 722 20.19 5.55 3.57
CA PHE A 722 18.91 6.20 3.75
C PHE A 722 18.27 5.71 5.06
N GLY A 723 18.14 6.62 6.03
CA GLY A 723 17.33 6.43 7.22
C GLY A 723 16.05 7.26 7.13
N ALA A 724 14.97 6.77 7.72
CA ALA A 724 13.76 7.58 7.91
C ALA A 724 14.05 8.58 9.03
N ILE A 725 13.87 9.87 8.77
CA ILE A 725 14.31 10.93 9.69
C ILE A 725 13.12 11.65 10.28
N THR A 726 12.29 12.26 9.43
CA THR A 726 11.27 13.22 9.87
C THR A 726 9.87 12.70 9.67
N TRP A 727 9.61 12.03 8.54
CA TRP A 727 8.27 11.51 8.26
C TRP A 727 7.95 10.26 9.07
N LEU A 728 8.95 9.40 9.25
CA LEU A 728 8.92 8.24 10.17
C LEU A 728 7.71 7.30 9.97
N SER A 729 7.16 7.21 8.76
CA SER A 729 6.11 6.23 8.46
C SER A 729 6.71 4.83 8.34
N ILE A 730 6.38 3.94 9.28
CA ILE A 730 6.83 2.55 9.27
C ILE A 730 6.37 1.80 8.01
N GLY A 731 7.25 0.96 7.46
CA GLY A 731 7.03 0.25 6.20
C GLY A 731 7.52 1.00 4.96
N TYR A 732 7.97 2.25 5.11
CA TYR A 732 8.54 3.05 4.03
C TYR A 732 9.74 2.39 3.36
N MET A 733 10.67 1.84 4.14
CA MET A 733 11.99 1.49 3.62
C MET A 733 11.99 0.29 2.68
N LEU A 734 11.00 -0.60 2.75
CA LEU A 734 10.92 -1.72 1.82
C LEU A 734 10.62 -1.24 0.38
N PRO A 735 9.52 -0.52 0.08
CA PRO A 735 9.34 0.05 -1.26
C PRO A 735 10.44 1.06 -1.64
N ALA A 736 10.95 1.86 -0.70
CA ALA A 736 12.09 2.75 -0.99
C ALA A 736 13.32 1.98 -1.46
N THR A 737 13.56 0.78 -0.94
CA THR A 737 14.64 -0.12 -1.38
C THR A 737 14.44 -0.55 -2.84
N LEU A 738 13.20 -0.82 -3.27
CA LEU A 738 12.88 -1.13 -4.67
C LEU A 738 13.29 0.04 -5.56
N GLY A 739 12.85 1.25 -5.22
CA GLY A 739 13.14 2.45 -6.00
C GLY A 739 14.63 2.80 -6.04
N ALA A 740 15.28 2.81 -4.87
CA ALA A 740 16.70 3.13 -4.76
C ALA A 740 17.58 2.07 -5.46
N GLY A 741 17.26 0.78 -5.31
CA GLY A 741 17.96 -0.30 -6.00
C GLY A 741 17.85 -0.19 -7.52
N LEU A 742 16.67 0.18 -8.02
CA LEU A 742 16.45 0.40 -9.45
C LEU A 742 17.22 1.63 -9.97
N ALA A 743 17.15 2.77 -9.27
CA ALA A 743 17.91 3.96 -9.61
C ALA A 743 19.42 3.70 -9.62
N GLN A 744 19.93 2.94 -8.63
CA GLN A 744 21.34 2.58 -8.55
C GLN A 744 21.78 1.73 -9.76
N ARG A 745 20.99 0.71 -10.12
CA ARG A 745 21.24 -0.12 -11.31
C ARG A 745 21.26 0.71 -12.60
N GLU A 746 20.30 1.61 -12.74
CA GLU A 746 20.15 2.45 -13.93
C GLU A 746 21.24 3.52 -14.08
N ARG A 747 21.81 3.99 -12.97
CA ARG A 747 22.95 4.91 -12.96
C ARG A 747 24.27 4.20 -13.24
N ASN A 748 24.35 2.90 -12.95
CA ASN A 748 25.58 2.12 -13.06
C ASN A 748 25.34 0.79 -13.83
N PRO A 749 24.97 0.86 -15.12
CA PRO A 749 24.53 -0.32 -15.89
C PRO A 749 25.63 -1.38 -16.05
N ASP A 750 26.89 -0.99 -16.00
CA ASP A 750 28.04 -1.87 -16.23
C ASP A 750 28.64 -2.45 -14.94
N THR A 751 28.12 -2.07 -13.77
CA THR A 751 28.63 -2.54 -12.47
C THR A 751 27.54 -3.24 -11.68
N PRO A 752 27.82 -4.39 -11.05
CA PRO A 752 26.88 -5.03 -10.13
C PRO A 752 26.49 -4.07 -9.00
N THR A 753 25.20 -3.86 -8.82
CA THR A 753 24.63 -3.02 -7.76
C THR A 753 23.92 -3.88 -6.73
N ARG A 754 23.98 -3.50 -5.45
CA ARG A 754 23.30 -4.22 -4.36
C ARG A 754 22.66 -3.24 -3.39
N ALA A 755 21.46 -3.58 -2.94
CA ALA A 755 20.79 -2.88 -1.84
C ALA A 755 20.75 -3.76 -0.58
N VAL A 756 20.90 -3.15 0.59
CA VAL A 756 20.85 -3.82 1.90
C VAL A 756 19.84 -3.10 2.78
N LEU A 757 18.75 -3.79 3.13
CA LEU A 757 17.66 -3.26 3.94
C LEU A 757 17.72 -3.84 5.36
N PHE A 758 17.63 -2.98 6.36
CA PHE A 758 17.39 -3.33 7.76
C PHE A 758 15.97 -2.89 8.14
N ILE A 759 15.12 -3.84 8.49
CA ILE A 759 13.70 -3.59 8.75
C ILE A 759 13.21 -4.42 9.94
N GLY A 760 12.39 -3.83 10.80
CA GLY A 760 11.71 -4.54 11.89
C GLY A 760 10.50 -5.34 11.40
N ASP A 761 10.15 -6.41 12.11
CA ASP A 761 9.00 -7.27 11.81
C ASP A 761 7.67 -6.50 11.70
N GLY A 762 7.39 -5.57 12.62
CA GLY A 762 6.17 -4.75 12.56
C GLY A 762 6.11 -3.85 11.31
N SER A 763 7.21 -3.17 10.98
CA SER A 763 7.30 -2.28 9.81
C SER A 763 7.16 -3.06 8.50
N LEU A 764 7.72 -4.27 8.42
CA LEU A 764 7.60 -5.13 7.26
C LEU A 764 6.13 -5.42 6.91
N GLN A 765 5.26 -5.63 7.91
CA GLN A 765 3.86 -6.00 7.69
C GLN A 765 3.06 -4.95 6.91
N MET A 766 3.51 -3.69 6.92
CA MET A 766 2.80 -2.62 6.24
C MET A 766 2.92 -2.66 4.72
N THR A 767 4.05 -3.15 4.20
CA THR A 767 4.40 -2.99 2.79
C THR A 767 5.02 -4.24 2.15
N VAL A 768 5.02 -5.38 2.87
CA VAL A 768 5.67 -6.66 2.49
C VAL A 768 5.45 -7.08 1.04
N GLN A 769 4.29 -6.80 0.47
CA GLN A 769 3.91 -7.16 -0.89
C GLN A 769 4.86 -6.62 -1.96
N GLU A 770 5.62 -5.55 -1.67
CA GLU A 770 6.58 -4.98 -2.62
C GLU A 770 7.80 -5.87 -2.88
N ILE A 771 7.97 -6.93 -2.08
CA ILE A 771 8.90 -8.03 -2.38
C ILE A 771 8.61 -8.65 -3.75
N SER A 772 7.33 -8.79 -4.13
CA SER A 772 6.95 -9.34 -5.44
C SER A 772 7.47 -8.50 -6.59
N THR A 773 7.43 -7.16 -6.46
CA THR A 773 7.98 -6.24 -7.45
C THR A 773 9.51 -6.32 -7.49
N MET A 774 10.20 -6.41 -6.35
CA MET A 774 11.66 -6.61 -6.34
C MET A 774 12.09 -7.89 -7.06
N ILE A 775 11.34 -8.98 -6.89
CA ILE A 775 11.56 -10.25 -7.57
C ILE A 775 11.34 -10.09 -9.08
N LYS A 776 10.21 -9.49 -9.49
CA LYS A 776 9.89 -9.21 -10.89
C LYS A 776 10.98 -8.38 -11.56
N GLU A 777 11.48 -7.36 -10.86
CA GLU A 777 12.53 -6.45 -11.32
C GLU A 777 13.93 -7.06 -11.25
N LYS A 778 14.08 -8.27 -10.68
CA LYS A 778 15.36 -8.99 -10.52
C LYS A 778 16.42 -8.13 -9.82
N LEU A 779 16.02 -7.43 -8.76
CA LEU A 779 16.95 -6.63 -7.97
C LEU A 779 17.76 -7.50 -7.00
N ASP A 780 19.05 -7.17 -6.87
CA ASP A 780 19.94 -7.79 -5.90
C ASP A 780 19.75 -7.11 -4.52
N VAL A 781 18.83 -7.61 -3.71
CA VAL A 781 18.52 -7.07 -2.37
C VAL A 781 18.85 -8.07 -1.26
N VAL A 782 19.54 -7.63 -0.21
CA VAL A 782 19.68 -8.35 1.07
C VAL A 782 18.79 -7.69 2.11
N ILE A 783 17.89 -8.47 2.73
CA ILE A 783 17.00 -7.97 3.78
C ILE A 783 17.40 -8.62 5.11
N PHE A 784 17.81 -7.79 6.07
CA PHE A 784 17.93 -8.13 7.47
C PHE A 784 16.62 -7.78 8.18
N LEU A 785 15.83 -8.81 8.46
CA LEU A 785 14.62 -8.69 9.27
C LEU A 785 15.00 -8.79 10.74
N ILE A 786 14.80 -7.72 11.49
CA ILE A 786 14.98 -7.69 12.94
C ILE A 786 13.68 -8.20 13.57
N ASN A 787 13.70 -9.44 14.04
CA ASN A 787 12.58 -10.09 14.71
C ASN A 787 12.74 -9.98 16.23
N ASN A 788 12.09 -8.97 16.81
CA ASN A 788 11.98 -8.70 18.24
C ASN A 788 10.51 -8.74 18.70
N GLU A 789 9.69 -9.50 17.96
CA GLU A 789 8.28 -9.78 18.21
C GLU A 789 7.40 -8.52 18.39
N GLY A 790 7.58 -7.49 17.57
CA GLY A 790 6.69 -6.33 17.48
C GLY A 790 7.35 -4.96 17.65
N TYR A 791 6.57 -3.98 18.11
CA TYR A 791 6.97 -2.58 18.12
C TYR A 791 7.86 -2.22 19.31
N THR A 792 9.12 -2.67 19.30
CA THR A 792 10.11 -2.41 20.37
C THR A 792 10.33 -0.92 20.66
N ILE A 793 10.30 -0.05 19.64
CA ILE A 793 10.41 1.40 19.85
C ILE A 793 9.25 1.93 20.68
N GLU A 794 8.02 1.49 20.39
CA GLU A 794 6.84 1.89 21.14
C GLU A 794 6.87 1.32 22.54
N ARG A 795 7.30 0.07 22.74
CA ARG A 795 7.51 -0.49 24.08
C ARG A 795 8.46 0.36 24.93
N ALA A 796 9.54 0.87 24.32
CA ALA A 796 10.48 1.76 25.00
C ALA A 796 9.83 3.10 25.39
N ILE A 797 8.98 3.66 24.53
CA ILE A 797 8.29 4.95 24.75
C ILE A 797 7.16 4.80 25.77
N HIS A 798 6.23 3.87 25.54
CA HIS A 798 5.04 3.69 26.35
C HIS A 798 4.41 2.29 26.21
N GLY A 799 3.82 1.81 27.31
CA GLY A 799 3.10 0.54 27.31
C GLY A 799 4.00 -0.66 27.02
N ARG A 800 5.15 -0.73 27.69
CA ARG A 800 6.15 -1.80 27.53
C ARG A 800 5.57 -3.22 27.47
N LYS A 801 4.49 -3.48 28.21
CA LYS A 801 3.79 -4.78 28.29
C LYS A 801 2.39 -4.80 27.66
N GLN A 802 2.00 -3.75 26.93
CA GLN A 802 0.66 -3.64 26.35
C GLN A 802 0.55 -4.37 25.02
N SER A 803 -0.61 -5.00 24.77
CA SER A 803 -0.82 -5.86 23.60
C SER A 803 -0.86 -5.11 22.27
N TYR A 804 -1.07 -3.80 22.26
CA TYR A 804 -1.01 -3.00 21.02
C TYR A 804 0.41 -2.89 20.44
N ASN A 805 1.43 -3.24 21.24
CA ASN A 805 2.83 -3.30 20.78
C ASN A 805 3.21 -4.70 20.23
N ASP A 806 2.33 -5.69 20.37
CA ASP A 806 2.54 -7.03 19.84
C ASP A 806 2.05 -7.11 18.39
N VAL A 807 2.79 -7.83 17.54
CA VAL A 807 2.42 -8.08 16.14
C VAL A 807 2.22 -9.58 15.90
N THR A 808 1.44 -9.93 14.87
CA THR A 808 1.26 -11.33 14.51
C THR A 808 2.56 -11.89 13.95
N ARG A 809 3.04 -13.02 14.50
CA ARG A 809 4.25 -13.67 14.00
C ARG A 809 4.00 -14.31 12.63
N TRP A 810 4.81 -13.94 11.65
CA TRP A 810 4.78 -14.53 10.31
C TRP A 810 5.88 -15.59 10.12
N ARG A 811 5.73 -16.40 9.07
CA ARG A 811 6.71 -17.40 8.64
C ARG A 811 7.57 -16.81 7.52
N HIS A 812 8.48 -15.90 7.86
CA HIS A 812 9.22 -15.08 6.89
C HIS A 812 10.08 -15.88 5.90
N HIS A 813 10.55 -17.08 6.29
CA HIS A 813 11.27 -17.98 5.38
C HIS A 813 10.45 -18.41 4.14
N LEU A 814 9.12 -18.30 4.17
CA LEU A 814 8.25 -18.62 3.03
C LEU A 814 8.00 -17.41 2.12
N THR A 815 8.47 -16.23 2.49
CA THR A 815 8.11 -14.96 1.84
C THR A 815 8.52 -14.93 0.36
N ALA A 816 9.77 -15.29 0.05
CA ALA A 816 10.25 -15.23 -1.34
C ALA A 816 9.47 -16.19 -2.26
N ASP A 817 9.25 -17.43 -1.82
CA ASP A 817 8.52 -18.44 -2.59
C ASP A 817 7.03 -18.04 -2.74
N PHE A 818 6.42 -17.49 -1.68
CA PHE A 818 5.03 -17.02 -1.73
C PHE A 818 4.85 -15.87 -2.74
N PHE A 819 5.80 -14.93 -2.81
CA PHE A 819 5.72 -13.77 -3.70
C PHE A 819 6.25 -14.02 -5.11
N GLY A 820 6.45 -15.29 -5.50
CA GLY A 820 6.71 -15.69 -6.88
C GLY A 820 8.17 -15.74 -7.29
N ALA A 821 9.09 -15.92 -6.34
CA ALA A 821 10.46 -16.31 -6.67
C ALA A 821 10.49 -17.70 -7.34
N GLU A 822 11.55 -18.00 -8.08
CA GLU A 822 11.73 -19.33 -8.71
C GLU A 822 11.73 -20.44 -7.65
N ASP A 823 11.20 -21.62 -7.98
CA ASP A 823 11.06 -22.74 -7.05
C ASP A 823 12.40 -23.06 -6.35
N GLY A 824 12.39 -23.04 -5.02
CA GLY A 824 13.57 -23.31 -4.19
C GLY A 824 14.49 -22.09 -3.98
N HIS A 825 14.20 -20.94 -4.58
CA HIS A 825 14.93 -19.70 -4.33
C HIS A 825 14.82 -19.29 -2.86
N GLY A 826 13.61 -19.29 -2.29
CA GLY A 826 13.37 -18.95 -0.89
C GLY A 826 14.11 -19.89 0.05
N ALA A 827 13.98 -21.20 -0.15
CA ALA A 827 14.67 -22.21 0.65
C ALA A 827 16.21 -22.08 0.61
N LYS A 828 16.78 -21.65 -0.52
CA LYS A 828 18.23 -21.47 -0.69
C LYS A 828 18.75 -20.14 -0.13
N ASN A 829 17.93 -19.09 -0.16
CA ASN A 829 18.37 -17.72 0.12
C ASN A 829 17.73 -17.10 1.37
N SER A 830 17.02 -17.89 2.18
CA SER A 830 16.43 -17.46 3.45
C SER A 830 17.13 -18.11 4.62
N PHE A 831 17.70 -17.28 5.49
CA PHE A 831 18.48 -17.68 6.64
C PHE A 831 17.89 -17.12 7.92
N THR A 832 18.22 -17.76 9.04
CA THR A 832 17.83 -17.33 10.38
C THR A 832 19.06 -17.29 11.27
N ALA A 833 19.14 -16.34 12.19
CA ALA A 833 20.18 -16.28 13.20
C ALA A 833 19.62 -15.94 14.59
N ASN A 834 19.85 -16.82 15.56
CA ASN A 834 19.42 -16.68 16.96
C ASN A 834 20.59 -16.33 17.90
N ASN A 835 21.81 -16.61 17.48
CA ASN A 835 23.05 -16.38 18.23
C ASN A 835 24.17 -15.91 17.30
N TRP A 836 25.28 -15.49 17.89
CA TRP A 836 26.41 -14.94 17.14
C TRP A 836 27.07 -15.94 16.19
N ALA A 837 27.16 -17.22 16.56
CA ALA A 837 27.73 -18.26 15.68
C ALA A 837 26.90 -18.43 14.40
N GLU A 838 25.57 -18.50 14.53
CA GLU A 838 24.66 -18.59 13.39
C GLU A 838 24.74 -17.34 12.51
N LEU A 839 24.77 -16.15 13.11
CA LEU A 839 24.91 -14.90 12.34
C LEU A 839 26.23 -14.87 11.57
N ASP A 840 27.33 -15.28 12.20
CA ASP A 840 28.66 -15.31 11.58
C ASP A 840 28.72 -16.31 10.42
N GLU A 841 28.11 -17.48 10.57
CA GLU A 841 27.97 -18.46 9.50
C GLU A 841 27.19 -17.86 8.33
N VAL A 842 26.02 -17.27 8.59
CA VAL A 842 25.16 -16.64 7.57
C VAL A 842 25.90 -15.52 6.83
N LEU A 843 26.63 -14.66 7.55
CA LEU A 843 27.40 -13.59 6.93
C LEU A 843 28.53 -14.11 6.03
N GLN A 844 29.05 -15.32 6.27
CA GLN A 844 30.09 -15.93 5.41
C GLN A 844 29.52 -16.72 4.22
N ARG A 845 28.20 -16.94 4.16
CA ARG A 845 27.56 -17.67 3.06
C ARG A 845 27.78 -16.97 1.72
N GLU A 846 28.11 -17.75 0.70
CA GLU A 846 28.30 -17.26 -0.66
C GLU A 846 27.02 -16.62 -1.21
N GLU A 847 25.85 -17.15 -0.81
CA GLU A 847 24.54 -16.61 -1.16
C GLU A 847 24.33 -15.18 -0.61
N ILE A 848 24.82 -14.89 0.60
CA ILE A 848 24.73 -13.55 1.21
C ILE A 848 25.79 -12.61 0.65
N GLN A 849 27.02 -13.10 0.51
CA GLN A 849 28.15 -12.31 0.02
C GLN A 849 27.96 -11.92 -1.45
N ASN A 850 27.77 -12.90 -2.33
CA ASN A 850 27.81 -12.70 -3.79
C ASN A 850 26.56 -13.20 -4.52
N GLY A 851 25.56 -13.71 -3.80
CA GLY A 851 24.31 -14.19 -4.39
C GLY A 851 23.49 -13.09 -5.05
N LYS A 852 22.54 -13.55 -5.88
CA LYS A 852 21.68 -12.73 -6.75
C LYS A 852 20.23 -12.77 -6.31
N GLY A 853 19.46 -11.77 -6.73
CA GLY A 853 18.04 -11.63 -6.39
C GLY A 853 17.84 -11.28 -4.92
N LEU A 854 16.69 -11.71 -4.37
CA LEU A 854 16.33 -11.48 -2.98
C LEU A 854 17.05 -12.45 -2.03
N ARG A 855 17.72 -11.94 -1.00
CA ARG A 855 18.30 -12.73 0.09
C ARG A 855 17.77 -12.23 1.41
N TRP A 856 17.50 -13.15 2.32
CA TRP A 856 16.77 -12.88 3.55
C TRP A 856 17.54 -13.41 4.75
N VAL A 857 17.69 -12.58 5.78
CA VAL A 857 18.27 -12.96 7.07
C VAL A 857 17.34 -12.50 8.18
N GLU A 858 16.64 -13.44 8.81
CA GLU A 858 15.81 -13.18 9.97
C GLU A 858 16.65 -13.29 11.26
N VAL A 859 16.78 -12.18 11.98
CA VAL A 859 17.65 -12.04 13.14
C VAL A 859 16.79 -11.93 14.38
N PHE A 860 16.91 -12.89 15.30
CA PHE A 860 16.10 -12.92 16.52
C PHE A 860 16.78 -12.14 17.65
N MET A 861 16.06 -11.18 18.22
CA MET A 861 16.52 -10.34 19.33
C MET A 861 15.46 -10.26 20.43
N GLU A 862 15.85 -9.79 21.61
CA GLU A 862 14.91 -9.59 22.72
C GLU A 862 13.97 -8.40 22.47
N LYS A 863 12.73 -8.48 22.99
CA LYS A 863 11.68 -7.49 22.74
C LYS A 863 12.03 -6.08 23.22
N GLU A 864 12.83 -6.01 24.28
CA GLU A 864 13.20 -4.78 24.98
C GLU A 864 14.65 -4.38 24.72
N ASP A 865 15.32 -5.06 23.77
CA ASP A 865 16.70 -4.75 23.40
C ASP A 865 16.74 -3.49 22.52
N VAL A 866 17.23 -2.39 23.11
CA VAL A 866 17.32 -1.05 22.51
C VAL A 866 18.59 -0.34 22.98
N GLU A 867 19.05 0.62 22.17
CA GLU A 867 20.24 1.42 22.44
C GLU A 867 19.92 2.93 22.43
N GLY A 868 20.92 3.73 22.83
CA GLY A 868 20.87 5.19 22.74
C GLY A 868 19.71 5.82 23.53
N LEU A 869 18.99 6.76 22.91
CA LEU A 869 17.90 7.49 23.55
C LEU A 869 16.76 6.55 23.99
N LEU A 870 16.44 5.52 23.19
CA LEU A 870 15.38 4.57 23.52
C LEU A 870 15.69 3.82 24.81
N LYS A 871 16.95 3.46 25.03
CA LYS A 871 17.39 2.83 26.28
C LYS A 871 17.16 3.73 27.49
N VAL A 872 17.49 5.02 27.39
CA VAL A 872 17.25 5.99 28.46
C VAL A 872 15.77 6.10 28.80
N ILE A 873 14.88 6.07 27.79
CA ILE A 873 13.43 6.15 27.99
C ILE A 873 12.90 4.85 28.61
N LEU A 874 13.33 3.70 28.10
CA LEU A 874 12.95 2.38 28.60
C LEU A 874 13.36 2.18 30.06
N ASP A 875 14.61 2.52 30.41
CA ASP A 875 15.13 2.38 31.78
C ASP A 875 14.33 3.26 32.77
N LYS A 876 13.90 4.46 32.35
CA LYS A 876 12.99 5.31 33.14
C LYS A 876 11.61 4.67 33.34
N GLN A 877 11.05 4.07 32.29
CA GLN A 877 9.77 3.37 32.38
C GLN A 877 9.86 2.18 33.34
N ILE A 878 10.92 1.37 33.23
CA ILE A 878 11.19 0.24 34.14
C ILE A 878 11.36 0.71 35.58
N ALA A 879 12.06 1.81 35.82
CA ALA A 879 12.21 2.38 37.15
C ALA A 879 10.86 2.83 37.73
N ALA A 880 10.01 3.47 36.92
CA ALA A 880 8.68 3.90 37.32
C ALA A 880 7.71 2.74 37.60
N GLU A 881 7.84 1.61 36.89
CA GLU A 881 7.06 0.39 37.17
C GLU A 881 7.48 -0.33 38.46
N LYS A 882 8.72 -0.13 38.92
CA LYS A 882 9.26 -0.76 40.14
C LYS A 882 9.01 0.08 41.40
N ALA A 883 8.82 1.38 41.25
CA ALA A 883 8.46 2.32 42.31
C ALA A 883 6.97 2.18 42.64
#